data_AF-A0A5M9TPK5-F1
#
_entry.id   AF-A0A5M9TPK5-F1
#
_cell.length_a   1.000
_cell.length_b   1.000
_cell.length_c   1.000
_cell.angle_alpha   90.00
_cell.angle_beta   90.00
_cell.angle_gamma   90.00
#
_symmetry.space_group_name_H-M   'P 1'
#
loop_
_entity.id
_entity.type
_entity.pdbx_description
1 polymer ?
#
loop_
_entity_poly.entity_id
_entity_poly.type
_entity_poly.pdbx_seq_one_letter_code
_entity_poly.pdbx_strand_id
1 'polypeptide(L)'
;MNQKRLFNDGWQFAKSKLDVTESAGLLFEPVELPHDWLIYNTLELYEDSIGWYRKTFRYTKDEQQILLCFDGVYMDSSVYVNGLLVGEWKYGYSAFEHEITNALVEGENEIVVKVVHQSPNSRWYSGAGIYRNVWLKTRDRNHIVTDGTYVSIKQQPDGWQVEVDTELNLEQNQQAELVHTIRYEGQVVASSQANVTASVGENAVVSTDSQQIIVENPNLWSPDAPHLYELVTELKLISEDQSEEIIETVSQRIGFKDVKLDPSEGFYLNGVHTKMNGVCEHHDLGALGAAFNLTALRRRFVLLKEMGVNAIRTAHNMPAKEFMELADEMGMLVVSEAFDMWERAKTPYDYARFFPEWAHTDVKSWVKRDRNHVSLIMWSIGNEIYDTHADERGQEVTRMLMDYVLEFDPKGNAGVTIGSNYMPWENAQKCADIVKLAGYNYAEKYYDQHHAEHPDWIIYGSETSSVVQSRGIYHFPFEQPILADDDEQCSALGNSTTSWGAKSAEYCILAERDRPYSLGQFLWTGFDYIGEPTPYHTKNSYFGQLDTATFPKDAYYIYQAAWTDYKKNPMVHLFPYWDFNPGQIIDVRVCSNAPKIELQLNGLTIGTYDIDHVHGTQLSGWWKVPYEEGELKAIAYDENGVVIATDVQRSFTDAKKIRLQADREQLQASGTDLIFVEITVEDESGNPVHNANNRVLVQVSGAGRLLGLDNGDSTDYDPYKGVSRRLFSGKLMAIIGATDEAGTVRIEVSSEGLEGAAAEYEVQVVGATDVDGQKHVQPVFMVNEERPVLTGNAQEIPLRKIEIISESGQLLDPSNPELVVTVKLYPENTSYQDIEWAAVNDGGIESNIAKVEVIPAGTNGNGENQHMVKVSAIGDGAFRLRATSTNGTNKTKLISQLEFKADGLGTAYKDPYGFITGGLYDYTKGEVGNGNERGVATSRDGETHVGFRNIDFGPYGSDTITIPIFALSSEEYFIQIWEGMPDEEGSTMIADVVYDKESKWNVYQEETYHLSKRLSGITSICFVLKQKIHIKGFSFERQSRAFEQNAAASCDQLYGDTFKIEGDRVEGIGNNVSLEFENMDFTAEGTSKLVIHGHSPIDKNTIHIRFAGEDGQSNQLVEFTQSEGYEERVFELERVTGVQKVIFIFLPGSQFDFNWFRFEK
;
A
#
# COMPACT_ATOMS: atom_id res chain seq x y z
N MET A 1 -49.48 5.68 2.28
CA MET A 1 -48.27 6.03 1.52
C MET A 1 -47.06 5.32 2.11
N ASN A 2 -46.26 4.69 1.26
CA ASN A 2 -44.99 4.06 1.68
C ASN A 2 -44.02 5.14 2.15
N GLN A 3 -43.31 4.89 3.24
CA GLN A 3 -42.34 5.84 3.79
C GLN A 3 -41.02 5.11 4.03
N LYS A 4 -39.91 5.77 3.69
CA LYS A 4 -38.57 5.33 4.07
C LYS A 4 -37.96 6.44 4.92
N ARG A 5 -37.58 6.14 6.16
CA ARG A 5 -36.97 7.13 7.07
C ARG A 5 -35.60 6.67 7.54
N LEU A 6 -34.68 7.62 7.67
CA LEU A 6 -33.37 7.37 8.25
C LEU A 6 -33.54 6.88 9.69
N PHE A 7 -32.79 5.84 10.07
CA PHE A 7 -32.96 5.13 11.33
C PHE A 7 -31.63 4.96 12.08
N ASN A 8 -30.71 5.91 11.89
CA ASN A 8 -29.37 5.93 12.49
C ASN A 8 -29.34 6.45 13.94
N ASP A 9 -30.40 7.11 14.42
CA ASP A 9 -30.44 7.68 15.77
C ASP A 9 -30.56 6.60 16.87
N GLY A 10 -30.24 6.92 18.12
CA GLY A 10 -30.61 6.11 19.30
C GLY A 10 -30.12 4.65 19.33
N TRP A 11 -29.05 4.32 18.62
CA TRP A 11 -28.39 3.02 18.72
C TRP A 11 -27.42 2.98 19.90
N GLN A 12 -27.14 1.77 20.36
CA GLN A 12 -26.11 1.46 21.34
C GLN A 12 -25.22 0.35 20.81
N PHE A 13 -23.97 0.30 21.27
CA PHE A 13 -22.95 -0.64 20.85
C PHE A 13 -22.31 -1.33 22.05
N ALA A 14 -21.97 -2.60 21.88
CA ALA A 14 -21.08 -3.35 22.77
C ALA A 14 -20.15 -4.24 21.94
N LYS A 15 -18.87 -4.33 22.32
CA LYS A 15 -17.88 -5.22 21.71
C LYS A 15 -17.65 -6.45 22.59
N SER A 16 -17.56 -7.63 22.00
CA SER A 16 -17.20 -8.87 22.70
C SER A 16 -16.20 -9.71 21.90
N LYS A 17 -15.68 -10.77 22.53
CA LYS A 17 -14.86 -11.80 21.86
C LYS A 17 -15.74 -12.72 20.99
N LEU A 18 -15.08 -13.45 20.08
CA LEU A 18 -15.73 -14.38 19.13
C LEU A 18 -16.47 -15.56 19.77
N ASP A 19 -16.14 -15.93 21.01
CA ASP A 19 -16.76 -17.04 21.74
C ASP A 19 -18.09 -16.67 22.43
N VAL A 20 -18.45 -15.39 22.44
CA VAL A 20 -19.70 -14.90 23.05
C VAL A 20 -20.87 -15.12 22.09
N THR A 21 -21.84 -15.93 22.51
CA THR A 21 -22.98 -16.33 21.67
C THR A 21 -24.21 -15.45 21.82
N GLU A 22 -24.36 -14.73 22.92
CA GLU A 22 -25.52 -13.91 23.26
C GLU A 22 -25.08 -12.54 23.80
N SER A 23 -25.88 -11.49 23.55
CA SER A 23 -25.61 -10.13 24.04
C SER A 23 -26.01 -9.91 25.51
N ALA A 24 -26.64 -10.89 26.14
CA ALA A 24 -27.10 -10.79 27.52
C ALA A 24 -25.93 -10.56 28.49
N GLY A 25 -25.97 -9.45 29.24
CA GLY A 25 -24.92 -9.08 30.19
C GLY A 25 -23.79 -8.21 29.61
N LEU A 26 -23.81 -7.90 28.31
CA LEU A 26 -22.93 -6.90 27.73
C LEU A 26 -23.34 -5.47 28.17
N LEU A 27 -22.34 -4.62 28.37
CA LEU A 27 -22.55 -3.20 28.64
C LEU A 27 -22.64 -2.46 27.32
N PHE A 28 -23.83 -1.93 27.02
CA PHE A 28 -24.10 -1.17 25.81
C PHE A 28 -23.95 0.33 26.05
N GLU A 29 -23.17 0.99 25.19
CA GLU A 29 -22.94 2.43 25.21
C GLU A 29 -23.59 3.08 23.98
N PRO A 30 -24.13 4.31 24.06
CA PRO A 30 -24.67 4.99 22.88
C PRO A 30 -23.64 5.10 21.75
N VAL A 31 -24.09 5.05 20.49
CA VAL A 31 -23.22 5.12 19.30
C VAL A 31 -23.88 5.92 18.18
N GLU A 32 -23.07 6.61 17.37
CA GLU A 32 -23.50 7.25 16.11
C GLU A 32 -23.40 6.25 14.97
N LEU A 33 -24.46 6.14 14.15
CA LEU A 33 -24.38 5.46 12.86
C LEU A 33 -24.28 6.47 11.72
N PRO A 34 -23.48 6.20 10.67
CA PRO A 34 -22.69 4.98 10.47
C PRO A 34 -21.48 4.83 11.41
N HIS A 35 -21.12 3.59 11.75
CA HIS A 35 -20.10 3.28 12.75
C HIS A 35 -19.10 2.23 12.27
N ASP A 36 -17.83 2.54 12.48
CA ASP A 36 -16.70 1.63 12.38
C ASP A 36 -16.00 1.57 13.74
N TRP A 37 -16.04 0.42 14.43
CA TRP A 37 -15.50 0.33 15.78
C TRP A 37 -13.98 0.12 15.82
N LEU A 38 -13.36 -0.33 14.70
CA LEU A 38 -11.93 -0.65 14.67
C LEU A 38 -11.07 0.61 14.54
N ILE A 39 -11.58 1.66 13.88
CA ILE A 39 -10.81 2.87 13.55
C ILE A 39 -10.28 3.64 14.78
N TYR A 40 -10.86 3.39 15.97
CA TYR A 40 -10.49 4.04 17.21
C TYR A 40 -9.14 3.57 17.77
N ASN A 41 -8.64 2.40 17.37
CA ASN A 41 -7.35 1.86 17.83
C ASN A 41 -6.46 1.46 16.65
N THR A 42 -5.51 2.31 16.32
CA THR A 42 -4.52 2.12 15.24
C THR A 42 -3.59 0.92 15.47
N LEU A 43 -3.46 0.40 16.69
CA LEU A 43 -2.68 -0.81 16.98
C LEU A 43 -3.49 -2.11 16.77
N GLU A 44 -4.82 -2.01 16.69
CA GLU A 44 -5.73 -3.17 16.66
C GLU A 44 -6.79 -3.02 15.54
N LEU A 45 -6.41 -2.45 14.40
CA LEU A 45 -7.29 -2.23 13.24
C LEU A 45 -7.88 -3.52 12.62
N TYR A 46 -7.45 -4.70 13.06
CA TYR A 46 -7.87 -6.00 12.57
C TYR A 46 -8.29 -6.96 13.70
N GLU A 47 -8.70 -6.43 14.86
CA GLU A 47 -9.07 -7.23 16.03
C GLU A 47 -10.24 -8.19 15.77
N ASP A 48 -10.04 -9.46 16.13
CA ASP A 48 -11.09 -10.47 16.19
C ASP A 48 -12.13 -10.13 17.25
N SER A 49 -13.34 -9.78 16.83
CA SER A 49 -14.39 -9.33 17.73
C SER A 49 -15.80 -9.51 17.15
N ILE A 50 -16.80 -9.49 18.04
CA ILE A 50 -18.21 -9.37 17.68
C ILE A 50 -18.69 -8.00 18.12
N GLY A 51 -19.26 -7.25 17.18
CA GLY A 51 -19.99 -6.03 17.45
C GLY A 51 -21.47 -6.34 17.66
N TRP A 52 -22.03 -5.86 18.76
CA TRP A 52 -23.46 -5.96 19.07
C TRP A 52 -24.05 -4.56 19.04
N TYR A 53 -25.01 -4.34 18.16
CA TYR A 53 -25.78 -3.10 18.09
C TYR A 53 -27.16 -3.34 18.64
N ARG A 54 -27.65 -2.41 19.45
CA ARG A 54 -28.99 -2.46 20.05
C ARG A 54 -29.73 -1.15 19.84
N LYS A 55 -30.99 -1.24 19.43
CA LYS A 55 -31.91 -0.09 19.40
C LYS A 55 -33.26 -0.50 19.96
N THR A 56 -33.81 0.35 20.82
CA THR A 56 -35.20 0.23 21.25
C THR A 56 -36.04 1.30 20.58
N PHE A 57 -37.26 0.95 20.19
CA PHE A 57 -38.20 1.92 19.65
C PHE A 57 -39.64 1.52 19.97
N ARG A 58 -40.52 2.51 20.00
CA ARG A 58 -41.96 2.26 20.17
C ARG A 58 -42.63 2.08 18.82
N TYR A 59 -43.41 1.02 18.71
CA TYR A 59 -44.23 0.67 17.57
C TYR A 59 -45.70 0.64 17.98
N THR A 60 -46.55 1.26 17.18
CA THR A 60 -48.00 1.09 17.27
C THR A 60 -48.40 0.17 16.13
N LYS A 61 -49.11 -0.90 16.45
CA LYS A 61 -49.44 -1.93 15.50
C LYS A 61 -50.25 -1.34 14.34
N ASP A 62 -49.72 -1.54 13.14
CA ASP A 62 -50.29 -1.13 11.87
C ASP A 62 -50.56 -2.36 10.98
N GLU A 63 -51.37 -2.20 9.95
CA GLU A 63 -51.57 -3.19 8.88
C GLU A 63 -50.46 -3.14 7.82
N GLN A 64 -49.64 -2.08 7.83
CA GLN A 64 -48.49 -1.93 6.94
C GLN A 64 -47.35 -2.91 7.25
N GLN A 65 -46.62 -3.32 6.21
CA GLN A 65 -45.37 -4.04 6.35
C GLN A 65 -44.27 -3.10 6.87
N ILE A 66 -43.44 -3.60 7.77
CA ILE A 66 -42.28 -2.89 8.31
C ILE A 66 -41.01 -3.61 7.88
N LEU A 67 -40.14 -2.90 7.18
CA LEU A 67 -38.85 -3.41 6.69
C LEU A 67 -37.72 -2.64 7.37
N LEU A 68 -36.69 -3.37 7.78
CA LEU A 68 -35.42 -2.82 8.24
C LEU A 68 -34.40 -2.99 7.11
N CYS A 69 -33.90 -1.87 6.60
CA CYS A 69 -32.98 -1.85 5.45
C CYS A 69 -31.59 -1.38 5.90
N PHE A 70 -30.55 -2.08 5.46
CA PHE A 70 -29.14 -1.74 5.71
C PHE A 70 -28.44 -1.51 4.37
N ASP A 71 -27.76 -0.38 4.23
CA ASP A 71 -26.99 -0.08 3.02
C ASP A 71 -25.61 -0.78 3.02
N GLY A 72 -25.18 -1.30 4.17
CA GLY A 72 -23.97 -2.12 4.33
C GLY A 72 -23.61 -2.37 5.80
N VAL A 73 -23.25 -3.62 6.11
CA VAL A 73 -22.79 -4.06 7.44
C VAL A 73 -21.61 -4.99 7.24
N TYR A 74 -20.41 -4.60 7.70
CA TYR A 74 -19.20 -5.40 7.54
C TYR A 74 -18.88 -6.16 8.84
N MET A 75 -18.92 -7.50 8.87
CA MET A 75 -19.61 -8.41 7.95
C MET A 75 -20.26 -9.58 8.73
N ASP A 76 -20.80 -10.59 8.03
CA ASP A 76 -21.43 -11.77 8.63
C ASP A 76 -22.41 -11.41 9.75
N SER A 77 -23.50 -10.74 9.34
CA SER A 77 -24.46 -10.13 10.24
C SER A 77 -25.70 -10.99 10.47
N SER A 78 -26.28 -10.87 11.67
CA SER A 78 -27.56 -11.47 12.04
C SER A 78 -28.44 -10.44 12.74
N VAL A 79 -29.72 -10.39 12.37
CA VAL A 79 -30.68 -9.40 12.90
C VAL A 79 -31.74 -10.10 13.74
N TYR A 80 -31.89 -9.66 14.98
CA TYR A 80 -32.89 -10.13 15.93
C TYR A 80 -33.87 -9.02 16.28
N VAL A 81 -35.16 -9.35 16.38
CA VAL A 81 -36.21 -8.44 16.86
C VAL A 81 -36.96 -9.13 17.99
N ASN A 82 -36.96 -8.52 19.17
CA ASN A 82 -37.54 -9.10 20.39
C ASN A 82 -37.03 -10.54 20.68
N GLY A 83 -35.75 -10.80 20.40
CA GLY A 83 -35.11 -12.11 20.55
C GLY A 83 -35.37 -13.11 19.43
N LEU A 84 -36.22 -12.81 18.45
CA LEU A 84 -36.46 -13.66 17.28
C LEU A 84 -35.47 -13.31 16.16
N LEU A 85 -34.76 -14.32 15.62
CA LEU A 85 -33.94 -14.14 14.42
C LEU A 85 -34.84 -13.84 13.22
N VAL A 86 -34.66 -12.67 12.60
CA VAL A 86 -35.41 -12.25 11.41
C VAL A 86 -34.66 -12.58 10.13
N GLY A 87 -33.33 -12.48 10.14
CA GLY A 87 -32.52 -12.77 8.97
C GLY A 87 -31.02 -12.66 9.21
N GLU A 88 -30.27 -13.12 8.21
CA GLU A 88 -28.82 -13.04 8.14
C GLU A 88 -28.40 -12.40 6.82
N TRP A 89 -27.21 -11.78 6.83
CA TRP A 89 -26.58 -11.25 5.62
C TRP A 89 -25.06 -11.37 5.72
N LYS A 90 -24.43 -12.03 4.74
CA LYS A 90 -23.03 -12.47 4.85
C LYS A 90 -22.03 -11.50 4.25
N TYR A 91 -22.30 -10.96 3.06
CA TYR A 91 -21.39 -10.04 2.40
C TYR A 91 -21.43 -8.65 3.03
N GLY A 92 -20.26 -8.00 3.12
CA GLY A 92 -20.13 -6.73 3.83
C GLY A 92 -20.51 -5.48 3.01
N TYR A 93 -20.66 -5.60 1.70
CA TYR A 93 -20.71 -4.44 0.80
C TYR A 93 -22.03 -4.28 0.02
N SER A 94 -22.87 -5.32 -0.03
CA SER A 94 -24.22 -5.27 -0.61
C SER A 94 -25.24 -4.72 0.39
N ALA A 95 -26.30 -4.10 -0.14
CA ALA A 95 -27.43 -3.65 0.66
C ALA A 95 -28.44 -4.79 0.86
N PHE A 96 -29.20 -4.75 1.95
CA PHE A 96 -30.25 -5.74 2.22
C PHE A 96 -31.41 -5.19 3.02
N GLU A 97 -32.56 -5.86 2.93
CA GLU A 97 -33.72 -5.57 3.75
C GLU A 97 -34.36 -6.84 4.34
N HIS A 98 -34.88 -6.72 5.55
CA HIS A 98 -35.64 -7.77 6.22
C HIS A 98 -37.00 -7.25 6.67
N GLU A 99 -38.06 -8.00 6.38
CA GLU A 99 -39.38 -7.70 6.92
C GLU A 99 -39.44 -8.10 8.40
N ILE A 100 -39.70 -7.14 9.27
CA ILE A 100 -39.76 -7.32 10.73
C ILE A 100 -41.19 -7.32 11.27
N THR A 101 -42.21 -7.11 10.42
CA THR A 101 -43.63 -6.93 10.79
C THR A 101 -44.12 -7.96 11.81
N ASN A 102 -43.87 -9.25 11.57
CA ASN A 102 -44.35 -10.35 12.40
C ASN A 102 -43.59 -10.52 13.72
N ALA A 103 -42.39 -9.93 13.84
CA ALA A 103 -41.58 -9.96 15.05
C ALA A 103 -41.89 -8.80 16.01
N LEU A 104 -42.59 -7.76 15.53
CA LEU A 104 -42.95 -6.60 16.32
C LEU A 104 -44.18 -6.83 17.20
N VAL A 105 -44.19 -6.17 18.37
CA VAL A 105 -45.30 -6.15 19.32
C VAL A 105 -45.78 -4.71 19.57
N GLU A 106 -47.01 -4.55 20.03
CA GLU A 106 -47.54 -3.24 20.45
C GLU A 106 -46.69 -2.67 21.60
N GLY A 107 -46.23 -1.43 21.47
CA GLY A 107 -45.40 -0.77 22.48
C GLY A 107 -43.90 -0.84 22.16
N GLU A 108 -43.09 -1.14 23.17
CA GLU A 108 -41.63 -1.12 23.04
C GLU A 108 -41.10 -2.40 22.37
N ASN A 109 -40.17 -2.22 21.44
CA ASN A 109 -39.52 -3.30 20.69
C ASN A 109 -38.00 -3.11 20.76
N GLU A 110 -37.28 -4.23 20.78
CA GLU A 110 -35.82 -4.26 20.75
C GLU A 110 -35.33 -4.87 19.44
N ILE A 111 -34.39 -4.20 18.79
CA ILE A 111 -33.61 -4.71 17.66
C ILE A 111 -32.19 -4.94 18.15
N VAL A 112 -31.64 -6.13 17.85
CA VAL A 112 -30.23 -6.46 18.07
C VAL A 112 -29.61 -6.89 16.75
N VAL A 113 -28.50 -6.28 16.37
CA VAL A 113 -27.69 -6.70 15.22
C VAL A 113 -26.36 -7.25 15.74
N LYS A 114 -26.07 -8.50 15.43
CA LYS A 114 -24.79 -9.15 15.68
C LYS A 114 -23.94 -9.03 14.43
N VAL A 115 -22.69 -8.58 14.56
CA VAL A 115 -21.73 -8.42 13.46
C VAL A 115 -20.45 -9.15 13.83
N VAL A 116 -20.01 -10.11 13.02
CA VAL A 116 -18.82 -10.92 13.31
C VAL A 116 -17.65 -10.44 12.47
N HIS A 117 -16.61 -9.94 13.14
CA HIS A 117 -15.35 -9.59 12.50
C HIS A 117 -14.26 -10.58 12.93
N GLN A 118 -13.80 -11.40 11.97
CA GLN A 118 -12.71 -12.35 12.17
C GLN A 118 -11.67 -12.17 11.07
N SER A 119 -10.43 -11.92 11.45
CA SER A 119 -9.31 -11.58 10.58
C SER A 119 -8.35 -12.78 10.41
N PRO A 120 -7.67 -12.93 9.26
CA PRO A 120 -7.77 -12.12 8.03
C PRO A 120 -9.02 -12.49 7.19
N ASN A 121 -9.82 -11.48 6.85
CA ASN A 121 -11.03 -11.56 6.00
C ASN A 121 -11.00 -10.61 4.78
N SER A 122 -9.94 -9.80 4.66
CA SER A 122 -9.78 -8.76 3.63
C SER A 122 -8.28 -8.51 3.39
N ARG A 123 -7.91 -8.06 2.19
CA ARG A 123 -6.53 -7.62 1.87
C ARG A 123 -6.25 -6.17 2.27
N TRP A 124 -7.31 -5.35 2.29
CA TRP A 124 -7.30 -3.95 2.72
C TRP A 124 -8.10 -3.77 4.01
N TYR A 125 -8.08 -2.58 4.60
CA TYR A 125 -8.90 -2.26 5.76
C TYR A 125 -10.39 -2.25 5.40
N SER A 126 -11.14 -3.19 5.94
CA SER A 126 -12.59 -3.26 5.74
C SER A 126 -13.37 -2.30 6.65
N GLY A 127 -12.78 -1.94 7.80
CA GLY A 127 -13.55 -1.52 8.97
C GLY A 127 -14.43 -2.65 9.52
N ALA A 128 -15.18 -2.37 10.58
CA ALA A 128 -16.17 -3.31 11.08
C ALA A 128 -17.37 -2.60 11.73
N GLY A 129 -18.58 -3.03 11.39
CA GLY A 129 -19.82 -2.46 11.93
C GLY A 129 -20.87 -2.12 10.89
N ILE A 130 -21.87 -1.37 11.37
CA ILE A 130 -22.92 -0.79 10.53
C ILE A 130 -22.34 0.50 9.94
N TYR A 131 -21.45 0.35 8.98
CA TYR A 131 -20.62 1.43 8.42
C TYR A 131 -21.32 2.24 7.32
N ARG A 132 -22.55 1.86 6.92
CA ARG A 132 -23.47 2.65 6.09
C ARG A 132 -24.83 2.84 6.76
N ASN A 133 -25.70 3.61 6.13
CA ASN A 133 -26.99 4.01 6.69
C ASN A 133 -27.95 2.83 6.95
N VAL A 134 -28.80 3.01 7.96
CA VAL A 134 -29.93 2.13 8.29
C VAL A 134 -31.23 2.89 8.06
N TRP A 135 -32.22 2.22 7.49
CA TRP A 135 -33.53 2.79 7.19
C TRP A 135 -34.65 1.92 7.76
N LEU A 136 -35.71 2.58 8.22
CA LEU A 136 -36.98 1.92 8.50
C LEU A 136 -37.96 2.27 7.39
N LYS A 137 -38.47 1.26 6.70
CA LYS A 137 -39.43 1.40 5.61
C LYS A 137 -40.79 0.86 6.02
N THR A 138 -41.84 1.65 5.87
CA THR A 138 -43.24 1.23 5.99
C THR A 138 -43.82 1.06 4.59
N ARG A 139 -44.51 -0.03 4.34
CA ARG A 139 -45.01 -0.38 3.01
C ARG A 139 -46.42 -0.95 3.06
N ASP A 140 -47.31 -0.46 2.21
CA ASP A 140 -48.65 -1.00 2.02
C ASP A 140 -48.62 -2.32 1.23
N ARG A 141 -49.75 -3.03 1.15
CA ARG A 141 -49.88 -4.27 0.38
C ARG A 141 -49.74 -4.04 -1.13
N ASN A 142 -50.21 -2.89 -1.60
CA ASN A 142 -50.02 -2.41 -2.96
C ASN A 142 -48.79 -1.49 -2.99
N HIS A 143 -47.76 -1.84 -3.75
CA HIS A 143 -46.50 -1.08 -3.78
C HIS A 143 -45.64 -1.37 -5.02
N ILE A 144 -44.71 -0.47 -5.27
CA ILE A 144 -43.54 -0.64 -6.13
C ILE A 144 -42.49 -1.44 -5.35
N VAL A 145 -41.95 -2.48 -5.97
CA VAL A 145 -40.92 -3.34 -5.37
C VAL A 145 -39.64 -2.54 -5.14
N THR A 146 -38.92 -2.81 -4.05
CA THR A 146 -37.60 -2.20 -3.78
C THR A 146 -36.67 -2.41 -4.98
N ASP A 147 -36.06 -1.33 -5.48
CA ASP A 147 -35.23 -1.30 -6.69
C ASP A 147 -35.94 -1.90 -7.94
N GLY A 148 -37.27 -1.83 -7.95
CA GLY A 148 -38.15 -2.39 -8.98
C GLY A 148 -38.38 -1.49 -10.19
N THR A 149 -37.86 -0.25 -10.19
CA THR A 149 -37.88 0.61 -11.37
C THR A 149 -36.59 0.41 -12.17
N TYR A 150 -36.69 0.08 -13.46
CA TYR A 150 -35.57 -0.12 -14.36
C TYR A 150 -35.69 0.80 -15.56
N VAL A 151 -34.71 1.68 -15.74
CA VAL A 151 -34.73 2.71 -16.77
C VAL A 151 -33.66 2.40 -17.81
N SER A 152 -34.03 2.33 -19.08
CA SER A 152 -33.07 2.26 -20.19
C SER A 152 -33.31 3.41 -21.14
N ILE A 153 -32.23 4.09 -21.52
CA ILE A 153 -32.27 5.32 -22.32
C ILE A 153 -31.43 5.08 -23.56
N LYS A 154 -32.06 5.16 -24.74
CA LYS A 154 -31.38 4.95 -26.03
C LYS A 154 -31.71 6.06 -27.01
N GLN A 155 -30.71 6.52 -27.75
CA GLN A 155 -30.94 7.47 -28.84
C GLN A 155 -31.62 6.77 -30.01
N GLN A 156 -32.68 7.37 -30.54
CA GLN A 156 -33.44 6.94 -31.71
C GLN A 156 -33.51 8.08 -32.75
N PRO A 157 -33.92 7.81 -34.00
CA PRO A 157 -34.02 8.85 -35.04
C PRO A 157 -34.99 10.01 -34.72
N ASP A 158 -36.00 9.78 -33.89
CA ASP A 158 -37.06 10.70 -33.50
C ASP A 158 -36.90 11.32 -32.10
N GLY A 159 -35.79 11.01 -31.40
CA GLY A 159 -35.48 11.54 -30.08
C GLY A 159 -34.80 10.50 -29.19
N TRP A 160 -34.77 10.75 -27.90
CA TRP A 160 -34.29 9.80 -26.90
C TRP A 160 -35.46 9.00 -26.34
N GLN A 161 -35.42 7.69 -26.53
CA GLN A 161 -36.40 6.77 -25.98
C GLN A 161 -35.98 6.38 -24.57
N VAL A 162 -36.83 6.73 -23.60
CA VAL A 162 -36.73 6.32 -22.20
C VAL A 162 -37.74 5.19 -21.98
N GLU A 163 -37.25 3.99 -21.74
CA GLU A 163 -38.07 2.82 -21.41
C GLU A 163 -38.00 2.56 -19.91
N VAL A 164 -39.15 2.56 -19.24
CA VAL A 164 -39.27 2.39 -17.80
C VAL A 164 -40.06 1.12 -17.52
N ASP A 165 -39.39 0.11 -16.96
CA ASP A 165 -40.06 -1.06 -16.41
C ASP A 165 -40.27 -0.87 -14.91
N THR A 166 -41.47 -1.19 -14.42
CA THR A 166 -41.79 -1.08 -12.99
C THR A 166 -42.36 -2.38 -12.47
N GLU A 167 -41.65 -2.99 -11.52
CA GLU A 167 -42.10 -4.15 -10.76
C GLU A 167 -43.08 -3.72 -9.66
N LEU A 168 -44.28 -4.29 -9.68
CA LEU A 168 -45.38 -3.95 -8.79
C LEU A 168 -45.85 -5.19 -8.03
N ASN A 169 -46.19 -4.99 -6.76
CA ASN A 169 -46.98 -5.93 -5.97
C ASN A 169 -48.37 -5.32 -5.76
N LEU A 170 -49.42 -6.00 -6.24
CA LEU A 170 -50.80 -5.53 -6.15
C LEU A 170 -51.69 -6.63 -5.58
N GLU A 171 -52.66 -6.25 -4.75
CA GLU A 171 -53.70 -7.16 -4.28
C GLU A 171 -54.56 -7.67 -5.45
N GLN A 172 -55.13 -8.87 -5.27
CA GLN A 172 -55.90 -9.52 -6.31
C GLN A 172 -57.09 -8.65 -6.76
N ASN A 173 -57.22 -8.45 -8.08
CA ASN A 173 -58.21 -7.57 -8.73
C ASN A 173 -58.09 -6.07 -8.41
N GLN A 174 -57.05 -5.62 -7.70
CA GLN A 174 -56.80 -4.20 -7.51
C GLN A 174 -56.44 -3.54 -8.85
N GLN A 175 -57.12 -2.44 -9.17
CA GLN A 175 -56.79 -1.57 -10.30
C GLN A 175 -55.90 -0.42 -9.83
N ALA A 176 -54.90 -0.09 -10.62
CA ALA A 176 -54.03 1.06 -10.36
C ALA A 176 -53.66 1.77 -11.67
N GLU A 177 -53.32 3.05 -11.57
CA GLU A 177 -52.67 3.83 -12.61
C GLU A 177 -51.20 4.03 -12.23
N LEU A 178 -50.30 3.73 -13.16
CA LEU A 178 -48.87 4.00 -13.03
C LEU A 178 -48.50 5.17 -13.92
N VAL A 179 -48.00 6.25 -13.32
CA VAL A 179 -47.61 7.48 -14.01
C VAL A 179 -46.11 7.70 -13.89
N HIS A 180 -45.44 7.96 -15.01
CA HIS A 180 -44.05 8.37 -15.06
C HIS A 180 -43.95 9.81 -15.56
N THR A 181 -43.25 10.66 -14.83
CA THR A 181 -43.03 12.07 -15.20
C THR A 181 -41.54 12.36 -15.19
N ILE A 182 -40.99 12.83 -16.31
CA ILE A 182 -39.61 13.29 -16.41
C ILE A 182 -39.59 14.80 -16.22
N ARG A 183 -38.77 15.30 -15.30
CA ARG A 183 -38.60 16.72 -15.01
C ARG A 183 -37.15 17.17 -15.21
N TYR A 184 -36.98 18.41 -15.64
CA TYR A 184 -35.69 19.10 -15.70
C TYR A 184 -35.84 20.46 -15.06
N GLU A 185 -34.99 20.78 -14.08
CA GLU A 185 -35.06 22.04 -13.31
C GLU A 185 -36.48 22.34 -12.78
N GLY A 186 -37.18 21.29 -12.32
CA GLY A 186 -38.54 21.36 -11.77
C GLY A 186 -39.66 21.44 -12.82
N GLN A 187 -39.36 21.52 -14.11
CA GLN A 187 -40.36 21.57 -15.19
C GLN A 187 -40.59 20.20 -15.80
N VAL A 188 -41.85 19.84 -16.07
CA VAL A 188 -42.19 18.58 -16.76
C VAL A 188 -41.75 18.65 -18.22
N VAL A 189 -40.91 17.70 -18.62
CA VAL A 189 -40.38 17.55 -19.98
C VAL A 189 -41.21 16.55 -20.77
N ALA A 190 -41.54 15.41 -20.16
CA ALA A 190 -42.35 14.36 -20.77
C ALA A 190 -43.03 13.52 -19.69
N SER A 191 -44.10 12.81 -20.05
CA SER A 191 -44.81 11.91 -19.14
C SER A 191 -45.48 10.76 -19.88
N SER A 192 -45.70 9.65 -19.19
CA SER A 192 -46.51 8.51 -19.63
C SER A 192 -47.41 8.03 -18.49
N GLN A 193 -48.53 7.41 -18.83
CA GLN A 193 -49.44 6.79 -17.88
C GLN A 193 -50.03 5.50 -18.45
N ALA A 194 -50.21 4.49 -17.60
CA ALA A 194 -50.87 3.24 -17.95
C ALA A 194 -51.73 2.70 -16.80
N ASN A 195 -52.84 2.04 -17.16
CA ASN A 195 -53.65 1.31 -16.20
C ASN A 195 -53.11 -0.12 -16.05
N VAL A 196 -52.85 -0.53 -14.81
CA VAL A 196 -52.33 -1.84 -14.45
C VAL A 196 -53.35 -2.58 -13.57
N THR A 197 -53.38 -3.91 -13.66
CA THR A 197 -54.28 -4.75 -12.84
C THR A 197 -53.57 -6.05 -12.49
N ALA A 198 -53.68 -6.49 -11.24
CA ALA A 198 -53.09 -7.75 -10.80
C ALA A 198 -53.62 -8.94 -11.62
N SER A 199 -52.71 -9.79 -12.12
CA SER A 199 -53.07 -11.01 -12.85
C SER A 199 -53.78 -12.05 -11.96
N VAL A 200 -54.70 -12.82 -12.56
CA VAL A 200 -55.53 -13.82 -11.85
C VAL A 200 -54.71 -15.08 -11.51
N GLY A 201 -54.35 -15.28 -10.22
CA GLY A 201 -53.69 -16.48 -9.69
C GLY A 201 -53.58 -16.47 -8.15
N GLU A 202 -53.50 -17.64 -7.50
CA GLU A 202 -53.63 -17.84 -6.03
C GLU A 202 -52.47 -17.31 -5.15
N ASN A 203 -51.48 -16.61 -5.69
CA ASN A 203 -50.42 -15.94 -4.92
C ASN A 203 -50.19 -14.55 -5.53
N ALA A 204 -49.91 -13.52 -4.71
CA ALA A 204 -49.56 -12.18 -5.19
C ALA A 204 -48.37 -12.26 -6.15
N VAL A 205 -48.62 -12.19 -7.46
CA VAL A 205 -47.59 -12.26 -8.50
C VAL A 205 -47.06 -10.84 -8.70
N VAL A 206 -45.74 -10.65 -8.56
CA VAL A 206 -45.08 -9.41 -8.99
C VAL A 206 -45.35 -9.24 -10.48
N SER A 207 -46.07 -8.19 -10.85
CA SER A 207 -46.32 -7.83 -12.25
C SER A 207 -45.35 -6.74 -12.69
N THR A 208 -44.84 -6.84 -13.91
CA THR A 208 -43.99 -5.79 -14.51
C THR A 208 -44.80 -5.03 -15.55
N ASP A 209 -44.92 -3.72 -15.39
CA ASP A 209 -45.41 -2.79 -16.42
C ASP A 209 -44.22 -2.19 -17.18
N SER A 210 -44.38 -1.90 -18.47
CA SER A 210 -43.32 -1.31 -19.29
C SER A 210 -43.89 -0.15 -20.11
N GLN A 211 -43.33 1.04 -19.93
CA GLN A 211 -43.76 2.27 -20.60
C GLN A 211 -42.61 2.91 -21.36
N GLN A 212 -42.92 3.58 -22.46
CA GLN A 212 -41.96 4.29 -23.31
C GLN A 212 -42.30 5.78 -23.36
N ILE A 213 -41.27 6.61 -23.18
CA ILE A 213 -41.36 8.07 -23.21
C ILE A 213 -40.31 8.58 -24.20
N ILE A 214 -40.70 9.49 -25.11
CA ILE A 214 -39.76 10.13 -26.04
C ILE A 214 -39.40 11.52 -25.54
N VAL A 215 -38.10 11.83 -25.50
CA VAL A 215 -37.54 13.15 -25.20
C VAL A 215 -36.73 13.63 -26.40
N GLU A 216 -37.23 14.62 -27.14
CA GLU A 216 -36.67 14.95 -28.47
C GLU A 216 -35.25 15.53 -28.41
N ASN A 217 -34.97 16.45 -27.47
CA ASN A 217 -33.70 17.20 -27.42
C ASN A 217 -33.21 17.41 -25.98
N PRO A 218 -32.81 16.35 -25.25
CA PRO A 218 -32.29 16.49 -23.91
C PRO A 218 -30.89 17.11 -23.90
N ASN A 219 -30.55 17.79 -22.80
CA ASN A 219 -29.16 18.12 -22.51
C ASN A 219 -28.43 16.84 -22.13
N LEU A 220 -27.32 16.54 -22.82
CA LEU A 220 -26.59 15.30 -22.60
C LEU A 220 -25.71 15.38 -21.36
N TRP A 221 -25.66 14.27 -20.62
CA TRP A 221 -24.76 14.07 -19.50
C TRP A 221 -23.34 13.76 -20.00
N SER A 222 -22.34 14.36 -19.36
CA SER A 222 -20.92 14.06 -19.54
C SER A 222 -20.12 14.48 -18.30
N PRO A 223 -18.86 14.05 -18.14
CA PRO A 223 -18.01 14.48 -17.04
C PRO A 223 -17.86 16.01 -16.89
N ASP A 224 -17.86 16.75 -18.01
CA ASP A 224 -17.74 18.22 -18.02
C ASP A 224 -19.10 18.93 -17.90
N ALA A 225 -20.20 18.23 -18.23
CA ALA A 225 -21.56 18.77 -18.20
C ALA A 225 -22.55 17.70 -17.69
N PRO A 226 -22.62 17.46 -16.36
CA PRO A 226 -23.42 16.39 -15.77
C PRO A 226 -24.91 16.77 -15.67
N HIS A 227 -25.58 16.96 -16.80
CA HIS A 227 -27.01 17.28 -16.83
C HIS A 227 -27.86 16.10 -16.33
N LEU A 228 -28.63 16.33 -15.26
CA LEU A 228 -29.51 15.34 -14.65
C LEU A 228 -30.98 15.76 -14.74
N TYR A 229 -31.82 14.76 -14.96
CA TYR A 229 -33.28 14.84 -14.97
C TYR A 229 -33.83 14.04 -13.80
N GLU A 230 -35.05 14.37 -13.37
CA GLU A 230 -35.76 13.64 -12.33
C GLU A 230 -36.85 12.78 -12.98
N LEU A 231 -36.81 11.45 -12.80
CA LEU A 231 -37.91 10.55 -13.13
C LEU A 231 -38.75 10.31 -11.87
N VAL A 232 -39.98 10.79 -11.88
CA VAL A 232 -40.97 10.59 -10.82
C VAL A 232 -41.96 9.52 -11.26
N THR A 233 -42.01 8.41 -10.54
CA THR A 233 -42.96 7.32 -10.72
C THR A 233 -44.01 7.38 -9.62
N GLU A 234 -45.28 7.53 -9.98
CA GLU A 234 -46.43 7.57 -9.07
C GLU A 234 -47.32 6.35 -9.30
N LEU A 235 -47.61 5.60 -8.23
CA LEU A 235 -48.59 4.53 -8.22
C LEU A 235 -49.88 5.04 -7.56
N LYS A 236 -50.98 5.01 -8.32
CA LYS A 236 -52.30 5.45 -7.86
C LYS A 236 -53.27 4.28 -7.81
N LEU A 237 -53.93 4.05 -6.68
CA LEU A 237 -55.03 3.10 -6.62
C LEU A 237 -56.30 3.71 -7.21
N ILE A 238 -57.01 2.91 -8.00
CA ILE A 238 -58.33 3.24 -8.51
C ILE A 238 -59.34 2.50 -7.64
N SER A 239 -60.17 3.25 -6.92
CA SER A 239 -61.24 2.72 -6.08
C SER A 239 -62.47 2.30 -6.90
N GLU A 240 -63.41 1.60 -6.26
CA GLU A 240 -64.70 1.24 -6.87
C GLU A 240 -65.53 2.46 -7.32
N ASP A 241 -65.37 3.62 -6.66
CA ASP A 241 -66.05 4.87 -7.02
C ASP A 241 -65.30 5.73 -8.06
N GLN A 242 -64.24 5.18 -8.67
CA GLN A 242 -63.37 5.83 -9.66
C GLN A 242 -62.60 7.04 -9.10
N SER A 243 -62.37 7.09 -7.78
CA SER A 243 -61.41 8.03 -7.21
C SER A 243 -59.99 7.47 -7.29
N GLU A 244 -59.02 8.36 -7.47
CA GLU A 244 -57.60 8.04 -7.54
C GLU A 244 -56.92 8.48 -6.24
N GLU A 245 -56.19 7.56 -5.61
CA GLU A 245 -55.34 7.86 -4.45
C GLU A 245 -53.89 7.50 -4.77
N ILE A 246 -52.97 8.49 -4.69
CA ILE A 246 -51.53 8.23 -4.79
C ILE A 246 -51.10 7.48 -3.52
N ILE A 247 -50.65 6.24 -3.70
CA ILE A 247 -50.20 5.39 -2.60
C ILE A 247 -48.67 5.32 -2.50
N GLU A 248 -47.96 5.61 -3.59
CA GLU A 248 -46.49 5.64 -3.58
C GLU A 248 -45.95 6.57 -4.65
N THR A 249 -44.85 7.25 -4.32
CA THR A 249 -44.06 8.07 -5.23
C THR A 249 -42.60 7.67 -5.07
N VAL A 250 -41.95 7.29 -6.17
CA VAL A 250 -40.51 7.01 -6.24
C VAL A 250 -39.87 8.05 -7.16
N SER A 251 -38.85 8.74 -6.69
CA SER A 251 -38.05 9.66 -7.49
C SER A 251 -36.63 9.14 -7.64
N GLN A 252 -36.07 9.24 -8.84
CA GLN A 252 -34.67 8.94 -9.12
C GLN A 252 -34.11 9.89 -10.19
N ARG A 253 -32.79 10.13 -10.12
CA ARG A 253 -32.07 10.92 -11.11
C ARG A 253 -31.74 10.03 -12.31
N ILE A 254 -31.92 10.57 -13.51
CA ILE A 254 -31.54 9.94 -14.78
C ILE A 254 -30.76 10.94 -15.63
N GLY A 255 -30.01 10.46 -16.61
CA GLY A 255 -29.31 11.33 -17.55
C GLY A 255 -29.25 10.72 -18.95
N PHE A 256 -29.01 11.56 -19.94
CA PHE A 256 -28.98 11.16 -21.35
C PHE A 256 -27.53 11.14 -21.84
N LYS A 257 -27.00 9.96 -22.15
CA LYS A 257 -25.67 9.82 -22.74
C LYS A 257 -25.67 8.75 -23.83
N ASP A 258 -24.82 8.91 -24.82
CA ASP A 258 -24.50 7.86 -25.79
C ASP A 258 -23.09 7.33 -25.51
N VAL A 259 -22.97 6.01 -25.41
CA VAL A 259 -21.69 5.34 -25.11
C VAL A 259 -21.43 4.30 -26.19
N LYS A 260 -20.24 4.38 -26.79
CA LYS A 260 -19.72 3.36 -27.69
C LYS A 260 -18.37 2.87 -27.17
N LEU A 261 -18.31 1.58 -26.86
CA LEU A 261 -17.07 0.84 -26.56
C LEU A 261 -16.65 0.12 -27.84
N ASP A 262 -15.58 0.58 -28.49
CA ASP A 262 -15.13 0.05 -29.78
C ASP A 262 -13.78 -0.67 -29.62
N PRO A 263 -13.64 -1.94 -30.07
CA PRO A 263 -12.38 -2.68 -29.92
C PRO A 263 -11.24 -2.13 -30.79
N SER A 264 -11.52 -1.32 -31.81
CA SER A 264 -10.51 -0.73 -32.70
C SER A 264 -10.27 0.75 -32.42
N GLU A 265 -11.29 1.48 -31.99
CA GLU A 265 -11.24 2.93 -31.82
C GLU A 265 -11.31 3.39 -30.35
N GLY A 266 -11.51 2.49 -29.39
CA GLY A 266 -11.56 2.82 -27.97
C GLY A 266 -12.91 3.38 -27.51
N PHE A 267 -12.88 4.33 -26.59
CA PHE A 267 -14.08 4.85 -25.92
C PHE A 267 -14.61 6.13 -26.58
N TYR A 268 -15.92 6.15 -26.87
CA TYR A 268 -16.63 7.37 -27.27
C TYR A 268 -17.77 7.66 -26.31
N LEU A 269 -17.86 8.93 -25.90
CA LEU A 269 -18.96 9.47 -25.13
C LEU A 269 -19.61 10.61 -25.93
N ASN A 270 -20.91 10.50 -26.19
CA ASN A 270 -21.67 11.48 -26.98
C ASN A 270 -21.01 11.80 -28.35
N GLY A 271 -20.45 10.78 -29.01
CA GLY A 271 -19.75 10.91 -30.29
C GLY A 271 -18.33 11.48 -30.23
N VAL A 272 -17.78 11.75 -29.04
CA VAL A 272 -16.42 12.27 -28.85
C VAL A 272 -15.49 11.17 -28.33
N HIS A 273 -14.39 10.92 -29.05
CA HIS A 273 -13.34 10.00 -28.60
C HIS A 273 -12.73 10.53 -27.30
N THR A 274 -12.78 9.73 -26.25
CA THR A 274 -12.41 10.11 -24.89
C THR A 274 -11.64 8.96 -24.26
N LYS A 275 -10.65 9.25 -23.40
CA LYS A 275 -10.02 8.23 -22.55
C LYS A 275 -10.65 8.26 -21.16
N MET A 276 -10.86 7.09 -20.57
CA MET A 276 -11.11 6.99 -19.14
C MET A 276 -9.79 7.25 -18.41
N ASN A 277 -9.64 8.46 -17.88
CA ASN A 277 -8.56 8.85 -16.99
C ASN A 277 -9.03 8.51 -15.58
N GLY A 278 -8.83 7.25 -15.21
CA GLY A 278 -9.46 6.64 -14.05
C GLY A 278 -8.54 6.44 -12.87
N VAL A 279 -9.15 6.27 -11.70
CA VAL A 279 -8.48 5.80 -10.48
C VAL A 279 -9.27 4.66 -9.83
N CYS A 280 -8.59 3.72 -9.20
CA CYS A 280 -9.17 2.76 -8.27
C CYS A 280 -9.33 3.40 -6.90
N GLU A 281 -10.48 3.20 -6.26
CA GLU A 281 -10.79 3.78 -4.95
C GLU A 281 -11.34 2.71 -3.99
N HIS A 282 -10.67 2.54 -2.85
CA HIS A 282 -11.20 1.83 -1.69
C HIS A 282 -12.23 2.68 -0.91
N HIS A 283 -13.03 2.03 -0.06
CA HIS A 283 -14.21 2.64 0.58
C HIS A 283 -13.94 3.43 1.87
N ASP A 284 -12.79 3.24 2.52
CA ASP A 284 -12.47 3.99 3.74
C ASP A 284 -12.28 5.48 3.44
N LEU A 285 -12.52 6.32 4.45
CA LEU A 285 -12.42 7.78 4.37
C LEU A 285 -11.33 8.30 5.32
N GLY A 286 -10.17 7.63 5.35
CA GLY A 286 -9.00 8.02 6.16
C GLY A 286 -9.31 7.98 7.65
N ALA A 287 -9.12 9.09 8.37
CA ALA A 287 -9.42 9.19 9.80
C ALA A 287 -10.89 8.93 10.19
N LEU A 288 -11.83 8.88 9.24
CA LEU A 288 -13.22 8.46 9.49
C LEU A 288 -13.38 6.92 9.51
N GLY A 289 -12.40 6.18 8.99
CA GLY A 289 -12.48 4.74 8.79
C GLY A 289 -13.50 4.38 7.73
N ALA A 290 -14.19 3.25 7.88
CA ALA A 290 -15.23 2.83 6.96
C ALA A 290 -16.56 3.59 7.16
N ALA A 291 -16.74 4.35 8.24
CA ALA A 291 -17.99 5.06 8.51
C ALA A 291 -18.29 6.08 7.40
N PHE A 292 -19.28 5.74 6.55
CA PHE A 292 -19.53 6.47 5.32
C PHE A 292 -19.99 7.91 5.60
N ASN A 293 -19.41 8.87 4.87
CA ASN A 293 -19.79 10.28 4.93
C ASN A 293 -19.76 10.92 3.54
N LEU A 294 -20.90 11.50 3.12
CA LEU A 294 -21.06 12.09 1.79
C LEU A 294 -20.20 13.34 1.58
N THR A 295 -20.04 14.19 2.61
CA THR A 295 -19.21 15.42 2.51
C THR A 295 -17.74 15.05 2.31
N ALA A 296 -17.23 14.03 3.01
CA ALA A 296 -15.89 13.52 2.82
C ALA A 296 -15.68 12.92 1.41
N LEU A 297 -16.64 12.14 0.91
CA LEU A 297 -16.56 11.60 -0.45
C LEU A 297 -16.59 12.71 -1.52
N ARG A 298 -17.44 13.72 -1.34
CA ARG A 298 -17.50 14.90 -2.22
C ARG A 298 -16.16 15.62 -2.29
N ARG A 299 -15.49 15.81 -1.15
CA ARG A 299 -14.12 16.36 -1.11
C ARG A 299 -13.16 15.53 -1.96
N ARG A 300 -13.20 14.19 -1.83
CA ARG A 300 -12.36 13.30 -2.66
C ARG A 300 -12.62 13.47 -4.15
N PHE A 301 -13.89 13.50 -4.56
CA PHE A 301 -14.25 13.68 -5.97
C PHE A 301 -13.79 15.04 -6.53
N VAL A 302 -13.89 16.12 -5.74
CA VAL A 302 -13.37 17.44 -6.15
C VAL A 302 -11.87 17.35 -6.45
N LEU A 303 -11.08 16.81 -5.52
CA LEU A 303 -9.62 16.70 -5.66
C LEU A 303 -9.22 15.82 -6.85
N LEU A 304 -9.95 14.73 -7.12
CA LEU A 304 -9.73 13.88 -8.29
C LEU A 304 -10.07 14.61 -9.60
N LYS A 305 -11.19 15.34 -9.67
CA LYS A 305 -11.52 16.15 -10.86
C LYS A 305 -10.48 17.24 -11.12
N GLU A 306 -9.94 17.86 -10.07
CA GLU A 306 -8.84 18.81 -10.18
C GLU A 306 -7.57 18.17 -10.75
N MET A 307 -7.34 16.86 -10.50
CA MET A 307 -6.26 16.08 -11.11
C MET A 307 -6.52 15.77 -12.60
N GLY A 308 -7.74 15.95 -13.09
CA GLY A 308 -8.16 15.53 -14.44
C GLY A 308 -8.77 14.13 -14.51
N VAL A 309 -9.12 13.53 -13.37
CA VAL A 309 -9.86 12.26 -13.34
C VAL A 309 -11.28 12.46 -13.87
N ASN A 310 -11.71 11.53 -14.72
CA ASN A 310 -13.08 11.48 -15.24
C ASN A 310 -13.77 10.13 -15.01
N ALA A 311 -13.07 9.15 -14.44
CA ALA A 311 -13.59 7.80 -14.18
C ALA A 311 -13.12 7.23 -12.84
N ILE A 312 -13.91 6.36 -12.22
CA ILE A 312 -13.56 5.67 -10.98
C ILE A 312 -13.90 4.18 -11.10
N ARG A 313 -13.00 3.32 -10.61
CA ARG A 313 -13.25 1.90 -10.39
C ARG A 313 -13.41 1.66 -8.88
N THR A 314 -14.51 1.02 -8.48
CA THR A 314 -14.84 0.79 -7.06
C THR A 314 -14.13 -0.45 -6.52
N ALA A 315 -12.82 -0.37 -6.41
CA ALA A 315 -11.94 -1.47 -6.04
C ALA A 315 -12.16 -1.92 -4.56
N HIS A 316 -12.51 -3.17 -4.26
CA HIS A 316 -13.00 -4.23 -5.16
C HIS A 316 -14.35 -4.74 -4.66
N ASN A 317 -15.28 -3.81 -4.47
CA ASN A 317 -16.55 -4.08 -3.84
C ASN A 317 -17.63 -3.09 -4.23
N MET A 318 -18.87 -3.50 -3.96
CA MET A 318 -20.06 -2.72 -4.24
C MET A 318 -20.00 -1.38 -3.47
N PRO A 319 -20.13 -0.22 -4.15
CA PRO A 319 -20.00 1.08 -3.52
C PRO A 319 -21.24 1.39 -2.65
N ALA A 320 -21.20 2.49 -1.89
CA ALA A 320 -22.39 3.03 -1.25
C ALA A 320 -23.37 3.56 -2.32
N LYS A 321 -24.67 3.62 -2.02
CA LYS A 321 -25.66 4.17 -2.95
C LYS A 321 -25.35 5.64 -3.27
N GLU A 322 -25.02 6.40 -2.24
CA GLU A 322 -24.69 7.82 -2.32
C GLU A 322 -23.40 8.08 -3.11
N PHE A 323 -22.51 7.09 -3.26
CA PHE A 323 -21.34 7.20 -4.15
C PHE A 323 -21.78 7.29 -5.61
N MET A 324 -22.72 6.43 -6.03
CA MET A 324 -23.22 6.42 -7.40
C MET A 324 -24.04 7.67 -7.70
N GLU A 325 -24.87 8.12 -6.75
CA GLU A 325 -25.62 9.38 -6.86
C GLU A 325 -24.70 10.59 -6.99
N LEU A 326 -23.59 10.60 -6.24
CA LEU A 326 -22.59 11.65 -6.33
C LEU A 326 -21.79 11.58 -7.64
N ALA A 327 -21.51 10.39 -8.16
CA ALA A 327 -20.84 10.20 -9.44
C ALA A 327 -21.70 10.73 -10.60
N ASP A 328 -23.01 10.47 -10.56
CA ASP A 328 -23.98 11.05 -11.49
C ASP A 328 -23.97 12.59 -11.41
N GLU A 329 -24.02 13.13 -10.19
CA GLU A 329 -24.09 14.59 -9.95
C GLU A 329 -22.82 15.33 -10.37
N MET A 330 -21.66 14.75 -10.06
CA MET A 330 -20.37 15.39 -10.29
C MET A 330 -19.76 15.05 -11.64
N GLY A 331 -20.39 14.19 -12.44
CA GLY A 331 -19.85 13.80 -13.75
C GLY A 331 -18.60 12.93 -13.61
N MET A 332 -18.74 11.77 -12.98
CA MET A 332 -17.72 10.72 -12.93
C MET A 332 -18.24 9.46 -13.62
N LEU A 333 -17.47 8.89 -14.54
CA LEU A 333 -17.76 7.56 -15.10
C LEU A 333 -17.42 6.48 -14.07
N VAL A 334 -18.20 5.40 -13.99
CA VAL A 334 -17.98 4.37 -12.97
C VAL A 334 -17.87 2.97 -13.58
N VAL A 335 -16.81 2.27 -13.18
CA VAL A 335 -16.66 0.82 -13.25
C VAL A 335 -16.98 0.27 -11.87
N SER A 336 -18.22 -0.19 -11.70
CA SER A 336 -18.64 -0.75 -10.41
C SER A 336 -18.19 -2.19 -10.34
N GLU A 337 -17.68 -2.64 -9.18
CA GLU A 337 -17.08 -3.97 -9.03
C GLU A 337 -17.72 -4.75 -7.89
N ALA A 338 -17.91 -6.05 -8.08
CA ALA A 338 -18.59 -6.91 -7.11
C ALA A 338 -17.64 -7.62 -6.14
N PHE A 339 -16.58 -8.28 -6.64
CA PHE A 339 -15.86 -9.29 -5.86
C PHE A 339 -14.35 -9.22 -6.02
N ASP A 340 -13.63 -9.51 -4.92
CA ASP A 340 -12.18 -9.73 -4.90
C ASP A 340 -11.81 -11.23 -4.91
N MET A 341 -12.78 -12.12 -4.72
CA MET A 341 -12.61 -13.57 -4.65
C MET A 341 -13.91 -14.26 -5.09
N TRP A 342 -13.81 -15.47 -5.67
CA TRP A 342 -14.96 -16.30 -6.01
C TRP A 342 -15.02 -17.54 -5.10
N GLU A 343 -14.87 -18.75 -5.65
CA GLU A 343 -14.91 -20.00 -4.86
C GLU A 343 -13.59 -20.23 -4.12
N ARG A 344 -12.47 -19.67 -4.60
CA ARG A 344 -11.16 -19.78 -3.96
C ARG A 344 -10.82 -18.53 -3.16
N ALA A 345 -10.51 -18.73 -1.88
CA ALA A 345 -10.18 -17.67 -0.94
C ALA A 345 -8.82 -17.02 -1.27
N LYS A 346 -8.74 -15.70 -1.08
CA LYS A 346 -7.47 -14.95 -0.97
C LYS A 346 -7.00 -14.88 0.49
N THR A 347 -7.93 -14.86 1.44
CA THR A 347 -7.62 -14.94 2.89
C THR A 347 -8.58 -15.90 3.62
N PRO A 348 -8.15 -16.56 4.72
CA PRO A 348 -8.93 -17.57 5.44
C PRO A 348 -10.41 -17.28 5.74
N TYR A 349 -10.78 -16.03 6.06
CA TYR A 349 -12.15 -15.67 6.51
C TYR A 349 -12.88 -14.72 5.55
N ASP A 350 -12.44 -14.68 4.30
CA ASP A 350 -13.01 -13.79 3.28
C ASP A 350 -14.37 -14.27 2.74
N TYR A 351 -14.86 -13.64 1.66
CA TYR A 351 -16.18 -13.94 1.11
C TYR A 351 -16.27 -15.30 0.40
N ALA A 352 -15.15 -15.95 0.05
CA ALA A 352 -15.18 -17.22 -0.68
C ALA A 352 -15.95 -18.33 0.05
N ARG A 353 -15.97 -18.28 1.38
CA ARG A 353 -16.77 -19.22 2.22
C ARG A 353 -18.29 -19.05 2.12
N PHE A 354 -18.75 -17.93 1.57
CA PHE A 354 -20.17 -17.63 1.37
C PHE A 354 -20.56 -17.57 -0.12
N PHE A 355 -19.59 -17.34 -1.01
CA PHE A 355 -19.80 -17.15 -2.44
C PHE A 355 -20.73 -18.19 -3.09
N PRO A 356 -20.57 -19.52 -2.89
CA PRO A 356 -21.42 -20.52 -3.56
C PRO A 356 -22.92 -20.40 -3.23
N GLU A 357 -23.26 -19.86 -2.06
CA GLU A 357 -24.65 -19.72 -1.60
C GLU A 357 -25.20 -18.30 -1.80
N TRP A 358 -24.34 -17.29 -1.75
CA TRP A 358 -24.76 -15.88 -1.65
C TRP A 358 -24.52 -15.05 -2.92
N ALA A 359 -23.67 -15.49 -3.86
CA ALA A 359 -23.29 -14.68 -5.02
C ALA A 359 -24.48 -14.18 -5.85
N HIS A 360 -25.51 -15.02 -6.09
CA HIS A 360 -26.71 -14.60 -6.82
C HIS A 360 -27.47 -13.48 -6.09
N THR A 361 -27.65 -13.65 -4.78
CA THR A 361 -28.34 -12.67 -3.92
C THR A 361 -27.59 -11.34 -3.87
N ASP A 362 -26.26 -11.39 -3.78
CA ASP A 362 -25.42 -10.19 -3.75
C ASP A 362 -25.38 -9.48 -5.11
N VAL A 363 -25.27 -10.22 -6.22
CA VAL A 363 -25.36 -9.65 -7.58
C VAL A 363 -26.74 -9.04 -7.83
N LYS A 364 -27.81 -9.69 -7.37
CA LYS A 364 -29.18 -9.14 -7.44
C LYS A 364 -29.30 -7.81 -6.71
N SER A 365 -28.81 -7.73 -5.48
CA SER A 365 -28.81 -6.50 -4.68
C SER A 365 -28.06 -5.38 -5.39
N TRP A 366 -26.83 -5.66 -5.81
CA TRP A 366 -25.95 -4.72 -6.48
C TRP A 366 -26.51 -4.18 -7.79
N VAL A 367 -26.82 -5.07 -8.74
CA VAL A 367 -27.23 -4.67 -10.08
C VAL A 367 -28.56 -3.97 -10.07
N LYS A 368 -29.56 -4.47 -9.30
CA LYS A 368 -30.87 -3.81 -9.25
C LYS A 368 -30.79 -2.41 -8.64
N ARG A 369 -29.96 -2.23 -7.60
CA ARG A 369 -29.74 -0.93 -6.96
C ARG A 369 -29.10 0.07 -7.92
N ASP A 370 -28.09 -0.35 -8.68
CA ASP A 370 -27.21 0.59 -9.38
C ASP A 370 -27.47 0.74 -10.89
N ARG A 371 -28.25 -0.15 -11.52
CA ARG A 371 -28.46 -0.22 -13.00
C ARG A 371 -29.05 1.03 -13.67
N ASN A 372 -29.57 1.99 -12.91
CA ASN A 372 -30.18 3.21 -13.45
C ASN A 372 -29.22 4.41 -13.45
N HIS A 373 -28.03 4.30 -12.85
CA HIS A 373 -27.08 5.41 -12.74
C HIS A 373 -26.46 5.77 -14.10
N VAL A 374 -26.52 7.06 -14.44
CA VAL A 374 -25.93 7.57 -15.70
C VAL A 374 -24.41 7.57 -15.67
N SER A 375 -23.77 7.53 -14.51
CA SER A 375 -22.33 7.37 -14.34
C SER A 375 -21.83 5.97 -14.71
N LEU A 376 -22.66 4.94 -14.56
CA LEU A 376 -22.26 3.54 -14.75
C LEU A 376 -21.87 3.24 -16.20
N ILE A 377 -20.71 2.61 -16.40
CA ILE A 377 -20.19 2.18 -17.72
C ILE A 377 -19.98 0.67 -17.77
N MET A 378 -19.46 0.08 -16.69
CA MET A 378 -19.15 -1.35 -16.63
C MET A 378 -19.46 -1.97 -15.27
N TRP A 379 -19.87 -3.23 -15.31
CA TRP A 379 -20.00 -4.16 -14.18
C TRP A 379 -18.79 -5.09 -14.14
N SER A 380 -17.87 -4.89 -13.20
CA SER A 380 -16.75 -5.80 -12.98
C SER A 380 -17.15 -6.95 -12.06
N ILE A 381 -17.14 -8.18 -12.58
CA ILE A 381 -17.53 -9.38 -11.83
C ILE A 381 -16.41 -9.94 -10.94
N GLY A 382 -15.19 -9.39 -11.03
CA GLY A 382 -14.07 -9.89 -10.26
C GLY A 382 -12.77 -9.12 -10.49
N ASN A 383 -11.94 -9.08 -9.45
CA ASN A 383 -10.57 -8.57 -9.49
C ASN A 383 -9.54 -9.66 -9.15
N GLU A 384 -8.57 -9.90 -10.03
CA GLU A 384 -7.44 -10.81 -9.81
C GLU A 384 -7.86 -12.17 -9.26
N ILE A 385 -8.92 -12.72 -9.87
CA ILE A 385 -9.57 -13.93 -9.39
C ILE A 385 -8.72 -15.15 -9.76
N TYR A 386 -8.20 -15.83 -8.74
CA TYR A 386 -7.36 -17.02 -8.91
C TYR A 386 -8.05 -18.15 -9.71
N ASP A 387 -9.36 -18.32 -9.55
CA ASP A 387 -10.18 -19.28 -10.30
C ASP A 387 -10.03 -19.14 -11.82
N THR A 388 -9.89 -17.91 -12.34
CA THR A 388 -9.78 -17.64 -13.79
C THR A 388 -8.51 -18.22 -14.41
N HIS A 389 -7.46 -18.37 -13.61
CA HIS A 389 -6.19 -18.92 -14.02
C HIS A 389 -6.10 -20.43 -13.77
N ALA A 390 -6.68 -20.90 -12.67
CA ALA A 390 -6.49 -22.25 -12.15
C ALA A 390 -6.91 -23.37 -13.13
N ASP A 391 -8.16 -23.38 -13.58
CA ASP A 391 -8.71 -24.46 -14.41
C ASP A 391 -10.04 -24.08 -15.11
N GLU A 392 -10.68 -25.03 -15.79
CA GLU A 392 -11.91 -24.83 -16.57
C GLU A 392 -13.12 -24.32 -15.74
N ARG A 393 -13.09 -24.51 -14.41
CA ARG A 393 -14.11 -23.99 -13.51
C ARG A 393 -14.17 -22.47 -13.53
N GLY A 394 -13.04 -21.79 -13.73
CA GLY A 394 -12.98 -20.34 -13.83
C GLY A 394 -13.88 -19.78 -14.93
N GLN A 395 -13.92 -20.42 -16.10
CA GLN A 395 -14.77 -20.02 -17.22
C GLN A 395 -16.26 -20.31 -16.94
N GLU A 396 -16.58 -21.38 -16.21
CA GLU A 396 -17.96 -21.66 -15.79
C GLU A 396 -18.49 -20.59 -14.83
N VAL A 397 -17.70 -20.24 -13.81
CA VAL A 397 -18.07 -19.19 -12.84
C VAL A 397 -18.13 -17.81 -13.52
N THR A 398 -17.22 -17.53 -14.46
CA THR A 398 -17.27 -16.31 -15.30
C THR A 398 -18.61 -16.19 -16.03
N ARG A 399 -19.07 -17.26 -16.71
CA ARG A 399 -20.37 -17.26 -17.39
C ARG A 399 -21.52 -17.12 -16.41
N MET A 400 -21.47 -17.83 -15.28
CA MET A 400 -22.50 -17.76 -14.24
C MET A 400 -22.69 -16.33 -13.73
N LEU A 401 -21.61 -15.62 -13.40
CA LEU A 401 -21.68 -14.24 -12.92
C LEU A 401 -22.13 -13.26 -14.00
N MET A 402 -21.66 -13.45 -15.24
CA MET A 402 -22.15 -12.67 -16.38
C MET A 402 -23.66 -12.88 -16.58
N ASP A 403 -24.13 -14.12 -16.50
CA ASP A 403 -25.56 -14.46 -16.59
C ASP A 403 -26.36 -13.83 -15.44
N TYR A 404 -25.83 -13.81 -14.22
CA TYR A 404 -26.49 -13.13 -13.09
C TYR A 404 -26.59 -11.62 -13.30
N VAL A 405 -25.54 -10.97 -13.81
CA VAL A 405 -25.62 -9.54 -14.14
C VAL A 405 -26.66 -9.30 -15.24
N LEU A 406 -26.66 -10.10 -16.30
CA LEU A 406 -27.61 -9.98 -17.40
C LEU A 406 -29.05 -10.36 -17.01
N GLU A 407 -29.25 -11.18 -15.98
CA GLU A 407 -30.57 -11.45 -15.38
C GLU A 407 -31.17 -10.16 -14.80
N PHE A 408 -30.35 -9.30 -14.19
CA PHE A 408 -30.79 -8.09 -13.49
C PHE A 408 -30.57 -6.77 -14.26
N ASP A 409 -29.76 -6.76 -15.31
CA ASP A 409 -29.59 -5.68 -16.29
C ASP A 409 -29.81 -6.18 -17.74
N PRO A 410 -31.00 -6.74 -18.07
CA PRO A 410 -31.23 -7.41 -19.37
C PRO A 410 -31.28 -6.46 -20.58
N LYS A 411 -31.45 -5.14 -20.39
CA LYS A 411 -31.39 -4.13 -21.46
C LYS A 411 -29.96 -3.67 -21.75
N GLY A 412 -28.99 -4.11 -20.93
CA GLY A 412 -27.56 -3.84 -21.08
C GLY A 412 -27.22 -2.37 -20.91
N ASN A 413 -27.58 -1.78 -19.77
CA ASN A 413 -27.22 -0.39 -19.46
C ASN A 413 -25.70 -0.22 -19.24
N ALA A 414 -25.01 -1.30 -18.85
CA ALA A 414 -23.55 -1.35 -18.76
C ALA A 414 -22.97 -2.69 -19.23
N GLY A 415 -21.71 -2.68 -19.66
CA GLY A 415 -21.00 -3.88 -20.11
C GLY A 415 -20.44 -4.70 -18.95
N VAL A 416 -20.42 -6.03 -19.07
CA VAL A 416 -19.79 -6.91 -18.07
C VAL A 416 -18.30 -7.02 -18.37
N THR A 417 -17.46 -6.82 -17.36
CA THR A 417 -15.98 -6.84 -17.46
C THR A 417 -15.35 -7.64 -16.32
N ILE A 418 -14.04 -7.85 -16.39
CA ILE A 418 -13.22 -8.44 -15.32
C ILE A 418 -11.85 -7.76 -15.29
N GLY A 419 -11.29 -7.51 -14.11
CA GLY A 419 -9.91 -7.03 -13.93
C GLY A 419 -8.96 -8.18 -13.63
N SER A 420 -7.95 -8.41 -14.48
CA SER A 420 -7.08 -9.59 -14.37
C SER A 420 -5.59 -9.26 -14.47
N ASN A 421 -4.83 -9.69 -13.46
CA ASN A 421 -3.36 -9.79 -13.49
C ASN A 421 -2.89 -11.13 -14.10
N TYR A 422 -3.82 -12.02 -14.44
CA TYR A 422 -3.55 -13.33 -15.05
C TYR A 422 -3.69 -13.33 -16.58
N MET A 423 -3.83 -12.17 -17.23
CA MET A 423 -3.89 -12.06 -18.69
C MET A 423 -2.74 -12.74 -19.47
N PRO A 424 -1.52 -12.95 -18.92
CA PRO A 424 -0.50 -13.75 -19.59
C PRO A 424 -0.86 -15.23 -19.80
N TRP A 425 -1.88 -15.76 -19.10
CA TRP A 425 -2.23 -17.18 -19.11
C TRP A 425 -3.50 -17.49 -19.92
N GLU A 426 -3.47 -18.59 -20.66
CA GLU A 426 -4.53 -19.00 -21.60
C GLU A 426 -5.91 -19.12 -20.93
N ASN A 427 -6.00 -19.64 -19.70
CA ASN A 427 -7.30 -19.79 -19.02
C ASN A 427 -7.94 -18.44 -18.68
N ALA A 428 -7.15 -17.45 -18.26
CA ALA A 428 -7.65 -16.11 -17.99
C ALA A 428 -8.06 -15.42 -19.30
N GLN A 429 -7.30 -15.62 -20.38
CA GLN A 429 -7.68 -15.15 -21.73
C GLN A 429 -9.01 -15.75 -22.18
N LYS A 430 -9.28 -17.04 -21.91
CA LYS A 430 -10.60 -17.66 -22.17
C LYS A 430 -11.72 -17.02 -21.35
N CYS A 431 -11.44 -16.57 -20.13
CA CYS A 431 -12.41 -15.81 -19.32
C CYS A 431 -12.66 -14.42 -19.90
N ALA A 432 -11.60 -13.72 -20.31
CA ALA A 432 -11.70 -12.44 -21.03
C ALA A 432 -12.48 -12.58 -22.34
N ASP A 433 -12.31 -13.69 -23.07
CA ASP A 433 -13.05 -13.99 -24.29
C ASP A 433 -14.56 -14.19 -24.06
N ILE A 434 -14.97 -14.59 -22.86
CA ILE A 434 -16.40 -14.71 -22.50
C ILE A 434 -17.03 -13.34 -22.33
N VAL A 435 -16.38 -12.44 -21.58
CA VAL A 435 -16.91 -11.10 -21.28
C VAL A 435 -16.66 -10.08 -22.40
N LYS A 436 -15.64 -10.31 -23.25
CA LYS A 436 -15.13 -9.44 -24.33
C LYS A 436 -14.58 -8.08 -23.90
N LEU A 437 -15.03 -7.53 -22.77
CA LEU A 437 -14.42 -6.37 -22.11
C LEU A 437 -13.31 -6.88 -21.19
N ALA A 438 -12.08 -6.79 -21.66
CA ALA A 438 -10.90 -7.35 -21.02
C ALA A 438 -10.16 -6.26 -20.23
N GLY A 439 -10.28 -6.30 -18.90
CA GLY A 439 -9.53 -5.44 -17.99
C GLY A 439 -8.17 -6.04 -17.63
N TYR A 440 -7.12 -5.27 -17.84
CA TYR A 440 -5.75 -5.66 -17.56
C TYR A 440 -5.24 -4.98 -16.29
N ASN A 441 -4.74 -5.78 -15.33
CA ASN A 441 -3.98 -5.28 -14.20
C ASN A 441 -2.47 -5.40 -14.51
N TYR A 442 -1.75 -4.27 -14.54
CA TYR A 442 -0.28 -4.19 -14.67
C TYR A 442 0.31 -4.95 -15.87
N ALA A 443 -0.44 -5.00 -16.97
CA ALA A 443 -0.17 -5.85 -18.11
C ALA A 443 -0.20 -5.07 -19.44
N GLU A 444 0.15 -3.78 -19.39
CA GLU A 444 0.22 -2.87 -20.54
C GLU A 444 1.14 -3.40 -21.65
N LYS A 445 2.16 -4.17 -21.27
CA LYS A 445 3.09 -4.83 -22.21
C LYS A 445 2.42 -5.84 -23.15
N TYR A 446 1.22 -6.34 -22.84
CA TYR A 446 0.47 -7.29 -23.66
C TYR A 446 -0.62 -6.66 -24.53
N TYR A 447 -0.89 -5.35 -24.39
CA TYR A 447 -2.03 -4.73 -25.07
C TYR A 447 -1.96 -4.90 -26.58
N ASP A 448 -0.80 -4.61 -27.18
CA ASP A 448 -0.63 -4.66 -28.64
C ASP A 448 -0.72 -6.10 -29.17
N GLN A 449 -0.12 -7.05 -28.43
CA GLN A 449 -0.15 -8.47 -28.80
C GLN A 449 -1.58 -9.01 -28.76
N HIS A 450 -2.27 -8.87 -27.62
CA HIS A 450 -3.60 -9.44 -27.46
C HIS A 450 -4.65 -8.70 -28.31
N HIS A 451 -4.48 -7.40 -28.58
CA HIS A 451 -5.34 -6.70 -29.53
C HIS A 451 -5.25 -7.29 -30.95
N ALA A 452 -4.04 -7.65 -31.39
CA ALA A 452 -3.84 -8.28 -32.69
C ALA A 452 -4.37 -9.72 -32.74
N GLU A 453 -4.25 -10.48 -31.65
CA GLU A 453 -4.72 -11.86 -31.53
C GLU A 453 -6.25 -11.96 -31.34
N HIS A 454 -6.83 -10.97 -30.66
CA HIS A 454 -8.25 -10.88 -30.30
C HIS A 454 -8.84 -9.51 -30.72
N PRO A 455 -9.04 -9.27 -32.02
CA PRO A 455 -9.46 -7.95 -32.54
C PRO A 455 -10.90 -7.57 -32.16
N ASP A 456 -11.67 -8.50 -31.57
CA ASP A 456 -13.01 -8.27 -31.03
C ASP A 456 -13.02 -7.93 -29.54
N TRP A 457 -11.87 -7.99 -28.85
CA TRP A 457 -11.77 -7.61 -27.45
C TRP A 457 -11.72 -6.09 -27.27
N ILE A 458 -12.45 -5.62 -26.28
CA ILE A 458 -12.41 -4.24 -25.82
C ILE A 458 -11.43 -4.19 -24.64
N ILE A 459 -10.28 -3.56 -24.86
CA ILE A 459 -9.15 -3.55 -23.91
C ILE A 459 -9.12 -2.26 -23.10
N TYR A 460 -8.79 -2.36 -21.81
CA TYR A 460 -8.47 -1.21 -20.97
C TYR A 460 -7.60 -1.64 -19.78
N GLY A 461 -6.91 -0.68 -19.16
CA GLY A 461 -6.20 -0.91 -17.90
C GLY A 461 -7.14 -0.84 -16.71
N SER A 462 -7.59 -1.99 -16.21
CA SER A 462 -8.43 -2.05 -15.00
C SER A 462 -7.65 -1.71 -13.72
N GLU A 463 -6.33 -1.86 -13.74
CA GLU A 463 -5.44 -1.46 -12.66
C GLU A 463 -4.03 -1.21 -13.20
N THR A 464 -3.48 -0.03 -12.95
CA THR A 464 -2.23 0.45 -13.57
C THR A 464 -1.39 1.23 -12.57
N SER A 465 -0.16 1.58 -12.93
CA SER A 465 0.81 2.29 -12.07
C SER A 465 1.32 1.46 -10.88
N SER A 466 0.68 1.48 -9.70
CA SER A 466 1.22 0.89 -8.45
C SER A 466 2.67 1.32 -8.13
N VAL A 467 3.01 2.56 -8.49
CA VAL A 467 4.21 3.26 -8.00
C VAL A 467 3.91 3.77 -6.60
N VAL A 468 4.82 3.53 -5.66
CA VAL A 468 4.64 3.89 -4.25
C VAL A 468 5.38 5.19 -3.92
N GLN A 469 4.83 5.99 -3.01
CA GLN A 469 5.34 7.33 -2.67
C GLN A 469 4.79 7.83 -1.33
N SER A 470 5.60 8.58 -0.60
CA SER A 470 5.23 9.30 0.62
C SER A 470 5.31 10.80 0.39
N ARG A 471 4.33 11.55 0.89
CA ARG A 471 4.25 13.00 0.67
C ARG A 471 5.48 13.72 1.23
N GLY A 472 6.21 14.45 0.37
CA GLY A 472 7.35 15.27 0.77
C GLY A 472 8.60 14.49 1.20
N ILE A 473 8.69 13.20 0.87
CA ILE A 473 9.88 12.38 1.12
C ILE A 473 10.62 12.17 -0.20
N TYR A 474 11.93 12.40 -0.19
CA TYR A 474 12.76 12.33 -1.39
C TYR A 474 14.04 11.54 -1.12
N HIS A 475 14.17 10.37 -1.76
CA HIS A 475 15.38 9.54 -1.66
C HIS A 475 16.22 9.71 -2.92
N PHE A 476 17.39 10.33 -2.76
CA PHE A 476 18.31 10.64 -3.85
C PHE A 476 19.36 9.53 -4.06
N PRO A 477 19.79 9.28 -5.31
CA PRO A 477 19.43 10.02 -6.53
C PRO A 477 18.20 9.46 -7.26
N PHE A 478 17.54 10.29 -8.08
CA PHE A 478 16.34 9.88 -8.85
C PHE A 478 16.60 8.69 -9.79
N GLU A 479 17.78 8.59 -10.41
CA GLU A 479 18.08 7.48 -11.33
C GLU A 479 18.24 6.13 -10.62
N GLN A 480 18.44 6.13 -9.30
CA GLN A 480 18.56 4.91 -8.53
C GLN A 480 17.17 4.46 -8.08
N PRO A 481 16.71 3.27 -8.49
CA PRO A 481 15.50 2.68 -7.96
C PRO A 481 15.67 2.35 -6.47
N ILE A 482 14.77 2.85 -5.62
CA ILE A 482 14.77 2.65 -4.17
C ILE A 482 13.35 2.29 -3.77
N LEU A 483 13.05 0.99 -3.64
CA LEU A 483 11.72 0.53 -3.24
C LEU A 483 11.48 0.75 -1.74
N ALA A 484 12.50 0.49 -0.90
CA ALA A 484 12.40 0.60 0.54
C ALA A 484 13.70 1.18 1.13
N ASP A 485 13.56 2.13 2.05
CA ASP A 485 14.64 2.70 2.88
C ASP A 485 14.33 2.58 4.40
N ASP A 486 15.29 2.97 5.25
CA ASP A 486 15.29 2.77 6.72
C ASP A 486 14.19 3.58 7.44
N ASP A 487 13.70 4.66 6.83
CA ASP A 487 12.65 5.52 7.36
C ASP A 487 11.24 4.93 7.21
N GLU A 488 11.13 3.76 6.57
CA GLU A 488 9.87 3.11 6.22
C GLU A 488 8.97 3.98 5.32
N GLN A 489 9.57 4.86 4.49
CA GLN A 489 8.86 5.73 3.55
C GLN A 489 9.22 5.40 2.09
N CYS A 490 8.41 5.89 1.15
CA CYS A 490 8.66 5.77 -0.29
C CYS A 490 8.95 7.15 -0.90
N SER A 491 9.84 7.22 -1.88
CA SER A 491 10.27 8.48 -2.48
C SER A 491 9.24 9.05 -3.46
N ALA A 492 8.85 10.32 -3.25
CA ALA A 492 8.01 11.08 -4.17
C ALA A 492 8.76 11.57 -5.44
N LEU A 493 10.08 11.34 -5.56
CA LEU A 493 10.78 11.57 -6.83
C LEU A 493 10.27 10.65 -7.94
N GLY A 494 9.61 9.54 -7.60
CA GLY A 494 9.08 8.55 -8.56
C GLY A 494 10.02 7.39 -8.84
N ASN A 495 11.03 7.16 -7.98
CA ASN A 495 12.00 6.06 -8.08
C ASN A 495 11.68 4.86 -7.14
N SER A 496 10.53 4.87 -6.46
CA SER A 496 10.04 3.74 -5.66
C SER A 496 9.00 2.92 -6.44
N THR A 497 9.49 1.99 -7.26
CA THR A 497 8.65 1.18 -8.16
C THR A 497 8.50 -0.24 -7.65
N THR A 498 7.26 -0.73 -7.58
CA THR A 498 6.98 -2.14 -7.25
C THR A 498 7.43 -3.07 -8.38
N SER A 499 7.59 -4.36 -8.07
CA SER A 499 8.08 -5.35 -9.03
C SER A 499 7.05 -5.79 -10.09
N TRP A 500 5.80 -5.35 -9.97
CA TRP A 500 4.71 -5.63 -10.92
C TRP A 500 4.17 -4.36 -11.58
N GLY A 501 4.24 -3.22 -10.91
CA GLY A 501 3.71 -1.95 -11.40
C GLY A 501 4.51 -1.35 -12.56
N ALA A 502 4.11 -0.14 -12.94
CA ALA A 502 4.76 0.67 -13.94
C ALA A 502 6.18 1.08 -13.51
N LYS A 503 7.06 1.25 -14.50
CA LYS A 503 8.44 1.73 -14.28
C LYS A 503 8.50 3.19 -13.83
N SER A 504 7.47 3.97 -14.10
CA SER A 504 7.28 5.35 -13.64
C SER A 504 5.85 5.81 -13.93
N ALA A 505 5.42 6.91 -13.32
CA ALA A 505 4.15 7.55 -13.66
C ALA A 505 4.09 7.97 -15.14
N GLU A 506 5.21 8.47 -15.69
CA GLU A 506 5.30 8.85 -17.11
C GLU A 506 5.14 7.62 -18.02
N TYR A 507 5.81 6.51 -17.73
CA TYR A 507 5.61 5.27 -18.48
C TYR A 507 4.15 4.83 -18.49
N CYS A 508 3.46 4.92 -17.34
CA CYS A 508 2.04 4.57 -17.22
C CYS A 508 1.16 5.44 -18.12
N ILE A 509 1.39 6.76 -18.12
CA ILE A 509 0.68 7.71 -18.99
C ILE A 509 0.91 7.38 -20.47
N LEU A 510 2.17 7.18 -20.87
CA LEU A 510 2.55 6.91 -22.26
C LEU A 510 1.96 5.58 -22.75
N ALA A 511 1.94 4.57 -21.89
CA ALA A 511 1.41 3.26 -22.22
C ALA A 511 -0.07 3.34 -22.64
N GLU A 512 -0.87 4.18 -22.00
CA GLU A 512 -2.28 4.35 -22.36
C GLU A 512 -2.49 5.40 -23.47
N ARG A 513 -1.77 6.52 -23.41
CA ARG A 513 -1.86 7.61 -24.41
C ARG A 513 -1.63 7.11 -25.83
N ASP A 514 -0.62 6.24 -26.01
CA ASP A 514 -0.16 5.80 -27.32
C ASP A 514 -1.00 4.67 -27.93
N ARG A 515 -2.05 4.20 -27.24
CA ARG A 515 -2.89 3.07 -27.64
C ARG A 515 -4.34 3.51 -27.83
N PRO A 516 -4.71 4.11 -28.98
CA PRO A 516 -6.04 4.71 -29.17
C PRO A 516 -7.20 3.71 -29.07
N TYR A 517 -6.96 2.43 -29.32
CA TYR A 517 -7.95 1.34 -29.20
C TYR A 517 -8.30 0.97 -27.75
N SER A 518 -7.44 1.31 -26.77
CA SER A 518 -7.73 1.10 -25.35
C SER A 518 -8.82 2.08 -24.88
N LEU A 519 -9.68 1.70 -23.94
CA LEU A 519 -10.69 2.62 -23.40
C LEU A 519 -10.10 3.66 -22.42
N GLY A 520 -8.96 3.39 -21.83
CA GLY A 520 -8.38 4.17 -20.73
C GLY A 520 -7.69 3.30 -19.69
N GLN A 521 -7.38 3.90 -18.54
CA GLN A 521 -6.69 3.25 -17.43
C GLN A 521 -7.30 3.64 -16.08
N PHE A 522 -7.12 2.79 -15.08
CA PHE A 522 -7.46 3.07 -13.68
C PHE A 522 -6.20 2.91 -12.82
N LEU A 523 -5.71 4.02 -12.27
CA LEU A 523 -4.50 4.01 -11.44
C LEU A 523 -4.76 3.31 -10.10
N TRP A 524 -3.81 2.51 -9.64
CA TRP A 524 -3.71 2.08 -8.24
C TRP A 524 -2.80 3.05 -7.47
N THR A 525 -3.33 4.01 -6.70
CA THR A 525 -4.75 4.40 -6.48
C THR A 525 -4.92 5.92 -6.62
N GLY A 526 -6.15 6.43 -6.52
CA GLY A 526 -6.40 7.87 -6.40
C GLY A 526 -5.99 8.39 -5.02
N PHE A 527 -6.57 7.83 -3.96
CA PHE A 527 -6.15 8.08 -2.57
C PHE A 527 -5.45 6.86 -1.96
N ASP A 528 -4.53 7.13 -1.03
CA ASP A 528 -4.11 6.11 -0.08
C ASP A 528 -5.30 5.63 0.75
N TYR A 529 -5.19 4.40 1.21
CA TYR A 529 -6.18 3.70 2.01
C TYR A 529 -5.49 3.01 3.18
N ILE A 530 -6.28 2.58 4.17
CA ILE A 530 -5.74 1.87 5.33
C ILE A 530 -5.51 0.39 4.96
N GLY A 531 -4.41 -0.18 5.45
CA GLY A 531 -3.96 -1.53 5.08
C GLY A 531 -3.08 -1.55 3.83
N GLU A 532 -2.74 -2.77 3.40
CA GLU A 532 -1.85 -3.05 2.26
C GLU A 532 -0.62 -2.12 2.16
N PRO A 533 0.19 -1.99 3.23
CA PRO A 533 1.29 -1.03 3.36
C PRO A 533 2.54 -1.38 2.53
N THR A 534 2.37 -1.99 1.36
CA THR A 534 3.45 -2.39 0.46
C THR A 534 4.37 -1.19 0.17
N PRO A 535 5.70 -1.33 0.30
CA PRO A 535 6.46 -2.58 0.47
C PRO A 535 6.70 -3.01 1.93
N TYR A 536 6.19 -2.25 2.89
CA TYR A 536 6.42 -2.40 4.33
C TYR A 536 5.32 -3.20 5.04
N HIS A 537 5.34 -3.17 6.38
CA HIS A 537 4.32 -3.72 7.28
C HIS A 537 3.77 -2.64 8.22
N THR A 538 3.63 -1.41 7.70
CA THR A 538 3.07 -0.24 8.41
C THR A 538 1.53 -0.26 8.36
N LYS A 539 0.81 0.86 8.60
CA LYS A 539 -0.68 0.81 8.68
C LYS A 539 -1.45 1.26 7.44
N ASN A 540 -0.88 2.09 6.57
CA ASN A 540 -1.55 2.66 5.38
C ASN A 540 -0.77 2.33 4.10
N SER A 541 -1.45 2.38 2.96
CA SER A 541 -0.84 2.25 1.65
C SER A 541 0.09 3.43 1.30
N TYR A 542 0.87 3.26 0.23
CA TYR A 542 1.73 4.31 -0.37
C TYR A 542 1.39 4.60 -1.84
N PHE A 543 0.33 3.98 -2.37
CA PHE A 543 -0.02 4.00 -3.80
C PHE A 543 -0.73 5.26 -4.28
N GLY A 544 -1.44 5.94 -3.38
CA GLY A 544 -2.32 7.04 -3.70
C GLY A 544 -1.59 8.23 -4.30
N GLN A 545 -2.25 8.91 -5.24
CA GLN A 545 -1.81 10.25 -5.70
C GLN A 545 -2.08 11.31 -4.63
N LEU A 546 -3.05 11.05 -3.74
CA LEU A 546 -3.28 11.77 -2.50
C LEU A 546 -3.07 10.83 -1.30
N ASP A 547 -2.63 11.38 -0.17
CA ASP A 547 -2.55 10.62 1.09
C ASP A 547 -3.93 10.44 1.77
N THR A 548 -4.00 9.66 2.86
CA THR A 548 -5.25 9.41 3.61
C THR A 548 -5.84 10.68 4.23
N ALA A 549 -5.02 11.70 4.43
CA ALA A 549 -5.41 13.03 4.94
C ALA A 549 -5.90 13.98 3.83
N THR A 550 -6.00 13.49 2.59
CA THR A 550 -6.43 14.23 1.38
C THR A 550 -5.45 15.30 0.91
N PHE A 551 -4.15 15.15 1.18
CA PHE A 551 -3.12 16.01 0.64
C PHE A 551 -2.50 15.39 -0.63
N PRO A 552 -2.34 16.16 -1.72
CA PRO A 552 -1.71 15.66 -2.94
C PRO A 552 -0.21 15.37 -2.72
N LYS A 553 0.27 14.31 -3.36
CA LYS A 553 1.69 13.97 -3.51
C LYS A 553 2.21 14.45 -4.86
N ASP A 554 3.51 14.41 -5.10
CA ASP A 554 4.10 15.00 -6.32
C ASP A 554 3.61 14.34 -7.63
N ALA A 555 3.33 13.03 -7.62
CA ALA A 555 2.82 12.35 -8.81
C ALA A 555 1.39 12.79 -9.21
N TYR A 556 0.58 13.31 -8.28
CA TYR A 556 -0.71 13.94 -8.58
C TYR A 556 -0.56 14.98 -9.69
N TYR A 557 0.47 15.81 -9.59
CA TYR A 557 0.72 16.90 -10.53
C TYR A 557 1.29 16.41 -11.87
N ILE A 558 1.96 15.25 -11.90
CA ILE A 558 2.37 14.59 -13.16
C ILE A 558 1.13 14.13 -13.94
N TYR A 559 0.16 13.50 -13.27
CA TYR A 559 -1.10 13.11 -13.92
C TYR A 559 -1.95 14.34 -14.28
N GLN A 560 -2.02 15.36 -13.42
CA GLN A 560 -2.68 16.63 -13.73
C GLN A 560 -2.10 17.27 -14.99
N ALA A 561 -0.78 17.31 -15.13
CA ALA A 561 -0.11 17.83 -16.32
C ALA A 561 -0.51 17.06 -17.60
N ALA A 562 -0.71 15.74 -17.50
CA ALA A 562 -1.06 14.90 -18.65
C ALA A 562 -2.56 14.88 -18.98
N TRP A 563 -3.44 15.12 -17.99
CA TRP A 563 -4.89 14.94 -18.11
C TRP A 563 -5.67 16.26 -18.20
N THR A 564 -5.00 17.40 -18.04
CA THR A 564 -5.63 18.72 -18.14
C THR A 564 -5.06 19.54 -19.30
N ASP A 565 -5.88 20.47 -19.82
CA ASP A 565 -5.50 21.36 -20.91
C ASP A 565 -4.98 22.69 -20.36
N TYR A 566 -3.74 23.06 -20.68
CA TYR A 566 -3.13 24.33 -20.25
C TYR A 566 -3.87 25.58 -20.75
N LYS A 567 -4.68 25.46 -21.81
CA LYS A 567 -5.50 26.57 -22.31
C LYS A 567 -6.71 26.86 -21.42
N LYS A 568 -7.14 25.87 -20.63
CA LYS A 568 -8.22 26.01 -19.65
C LYS A 568 -7.67 26.20 -18.24
N ASN A 569 -6.72 25.35 -17.84
CA ASN A 569 -6.16 25.28 -16.49
C ASN A 569 -4.62 25.17 -16.58
N PRO A 570 -3.90 26.27 -16.87
CA PRO A 570 -2.44 26.23 -16.94
C PRO A 570 -1.83 25.92 -15.58
N MET A 571 -0.88 24.98 -15.53
CA MET A 571 -0.21 24.61 -14.29
C MET A 571 1.28 24.34 -14.50
N VAL A 572 2.05 24.48 -13.43
CA VAL A 572 3.43 24.01 -13.29
C VAL A 572 3.65 23.63 -11.84
N HIS A 573 4.35 22.53 -11.58
CA HIS A 573 4.65 22.05 -10.24
C HIS A 573 6.14 21.72 -10.13
N LEU A 574 6.79 22.26 -9.11
CA LEU A 574 8.22 22.15 -8.82
C LEU A 574 8.44 21.36 -7.52
N PHE A 575 9.22 20.29 -7.61
CA PHE A 575 9.59 19.45 -6.47
C PHE A 575 11.05 19.00 -6.57
N PRO A 576 11.78 18.81 -5.45
CA PRO A 576 11.31 18.81 -4.05
C PRO A 576 11.20 20.21 -3.40
N TYR A 577 10.90 20.28 -2.09
CA TYR A 577 11.13 21.49 -1.28
C TYR A 577 12.61 21.90 -1.28
N TRP A 578 12.98 23.11 -0.82
CA TRP A 578 14.34 23.64 -0.98
C TRP A 578 15.11 23.89 0.33
N ASP A 579 15.33 22.84 1.14
CA ASP A 579 16.08 22.90 2.41
C ASP A 579 16.92 21.62 2.64
N PHE A 580 18.18 21.61 2.19
CA PHE A 580 19.08 20.44 2.23
C PHE A 580 20.47 20.77 2.83
N ASN A 581 21.41 19.82 2.74
CA ASN A 581 22.80 20.06 3.11
C ASN A 581 23.48 20.97 2.09
N PRO A 582 24.25 22.00 2.50
CA PRO A 582 24.99 22.86 1.59
C PRO A 582 25.83 22.06 0.57
N GLY A 583 25.61 22.28 -0.72
CA GLY A 583 26.33 21.63 -1.81
C GLY A 583 25.90 20.19 -2.13
N GLN A 584 24.93 19.61 -1.42
CA GLN A 584 24.33 18.31 -1.77
C GLN A 584 23.70 18.38 -3.15
N ILE A 585 23.85 17.33 -3.96
CA ILE A 585 23.23 17.27 -5.29
C ILE A 585 21.76 16.88 -5.16
N ILE A 586 20.86 17.76 -5.61
CA ILE A 586 19.42 17.58 -5.54
C ILE A 586 18.86 17.32 -6.94
N ASP A 587 18.09 16.24 -7.09
CA ASP A 587 17.28 15.97 -8.27
C ASP A 587 16.01 16.84 -8.24
N VAL A 588 16.00 17.89 -9.04
CA VAL A 588 14.86 18.80 -9.22
C VAL A 588 14.03 18.35 -10.40
N ARG A 589 12.73 18.18 -10.20
CA ARG A 589 11.76 17.85 -11.24
C ARG A 589 10.70 18.94 -11.38
N VAL A 590 10.27 19.15 -12.62
CA VAL A 590 9.20 20.11 -12.95
C VAL A 590 8.25 19.45 -13.95
N CYS A 591 6.98 19.33 -13.58
CA CYS A 591 5.92 18.91 -14.49
C CYS A 591 4.99 20.08 -14.81
N SER A 592 4.44 20.09 -16.03
CA SER A 592 3.55 21.14 -16.52
C SER A 592 2.75 20.64 -17.71
N ASN A 593 1.49 21.04 -17.82
CA ASN A 593 0.70 20.84 -19.05
C ASN A 593 1.07 21.83 -20.18
N ALA A 594 1.93 22.81 -19.89
CA ALA A 594 2.44 23.76 -20.88
C ALA A 594 3.48 23.13 -21.82
N PRO A 595 3.64 23.66 -23.05
CA PRO A 595 4.62 23.13 -24.01
C PRO A 595 6.07 23.45 -23.65
N LYS A 596 6.34 24.37 -22.74
CA LYS A 596 7.71 24.75 -22.37
C LYS A 596 7.83 25.18 -20.92
N ILE A 597 8.92 24.76 -20.28
CA ILE A 597 9.28 25.14 -18.92
C ILE A 597 10.71 25.68 -18.81
N GLU A 598 10.93 26.53 -17.81
CA GLU A 598 12.22 27.09 -17.41
C GLU A 598 12.40 26.93 -15.90
N LEU A 599 13.62 26.58 -15.48
CA LEU A 599 14.04 26.51 -14.08
C LEU A 599 15.06 27.60 -13.78
N GLN A 600 14.81 28.36 -12.72
CA GLN A 600 15.69 29.42 -12.22
C GLN A 600 16.13 29.13 -10.79
N LEU A 601 17.41 29.35 -10.50
CA LEU A 601 17.96 29.38 -9.14
C LEU A 601 18.45 30.80 -8.85
N ASN A 602 17.93 31.43 -7.80
CA ASN A 602 18.29 32.80 -7.39
C ASN A 602 18.17 33.82 -8.55
N GLY A 603 17.14 33.64 -9.39
CA GLY A 603 16.85 34.48 -10.57
C GLY A 603 17.71 34.20 -11.81
N LEU A 604 18.60 33.21 -11.76
CA LEU A 604 19.42 32.78 -12.90
C LEU A 604 18.82 31.52 -13.52
N THR A 605 18.56 31.54 -14.83
CA THR A 605 18.15 30.35 -15.58
C THR A 605 19.23 29.28 -15.54
N ILE A 606 18.89 28.12 -14.99
CA ILE A 606 19.79 26.95 -14.93
C ILE A 606 19.35 25.83 -15.88
N GLY A 607 18.12 25.88 -16.40
CA GLY A 607 17.62 24.90 -17.36
C GLY A 607 16.32 25.30 -18.04
N THR A 608 16.07 24.72 -19.22
CA THR A 608 14.78 24.80 -19.93
C THR A 608 14.47 23.45 -20.56
N TYR A 609 13.19 23.11 -20.70
CA TYR A 609 12.76 21.89 -21.36
C TYR A 609 11.47 22.16 -22.16
N ASP A 610 11.41 21.66 -23.40
CA ASP A 610 10.22 21.72 -24.25
C ASP A 610 9.48 20.38 -24.13
N ILE A 611 8.22 20.41 -23.69
CA ILE A 611 7.41 19.21 -23.41
C ILE A 611 6.51 18.91 -24.60
N ASP A 612 6.68 17.72 -25.19
CA ASP A 612 5.76 17.19 -26.20
C ASP A 612 4.78 16.21 -25.53
N HIS A 613 3.60 16.72 -25.17
CA HIS A 613 2.54 15.91 -24.55
C HIS A 613 1.93 14.87 -25.48
N VAL A 614 2.06 15.04 -26.81
CA VAL A 614 1.39 14.19 -27.80
C VAL A 614 2.28 13.02 -28.24
N HIS A 615 3.58 13.26 -28.44
CA HIS A 615 4.52 12.25 -28.96
C HIS A 615 5.80 12.10 -28.13
N GLY A 616 6.01 12.96 -27.13
CA GLY A 616 7.20 12.90 -26.28
C GLY A 616 7.19 11.66 -25.38
N THR A 617 8.39 11.21 -25.02
CA THR A 617 8.64 10.08 -24.10
C THR A 617 9.07 10.53 -22.70
N GLN A 618 9.24 11.83 -22.49
CA GLN A 618 9.55 12.46 -21.21
C GLN A 618 8.62 13.67 -21.07
N LEU A 619 7.77 13.62 -20.05
CA LEU A 619 6.68 14.56 -19.80
C LEU A 619 7.02 15.57 -18.69
N SER A 620 8.18 15.42 -18.04
CA SER A 620 8.68 16.33 -17.01
C SER A 620 10.12 16.76 -17.27
N GLY A 621 10.48 17.98 -16.88
CA GLY A 621 11.88 18.40 -16.79
C GLY A 621 12.57 17.81 -15.56
N TRP A 622 13.87 17.55 -15.67
CA TRP A 622 14.68 17.01 -14.59
C TRP A 622 16.12 17.54 -14.65
N TRP A 623 16.64 18.00 -13.52
CA TRP A 623 17.98 18.59 -13.38
C TRP A 623 18.63 18.16 -12.07
N LYS A 624 19.96 18.01 -12.09
CA LYS A 624 20.78 17.88 -10.88
C LYS A 624 21.35 19.23 -10.49
N VAL A 625 20.97 19.73 -9.32
CA VAL A 625 21.30 21.07 -8.86
C VAL A 625 21.99 20.97 -7.49
N PRO A 626 23.22 21.47 -7.33
CA PRO A 626 23.82 21.56 -6.00
C PRO A 626 23.00 22.54 -5.15
N TYR A 627 22.62 22.11 -3.94
CA TYR A 627 21.83 22.93 -3.04
C TYR A 627 22.58 24.21 -2.64
N GLU A 628 21.96 25.34 -2.92
CA GLU A 628 22.33 26.67 -2.47
C GLU A 628 21.08 27.31 -1.85
N GLU A 629 21.23 27.91 -0.67
CA GLU A 629 20.13 28.61 0.01
C GLU A 629 19.54 29.70 -0.90
N GLY A 630 18.21 29.79 -0.94
CA GLY A 630 17.53 30.85 -1.67
C GLY A 630 16.22 30.41 -2.32
N GLU A 631 16.01 30.81 -3.57
CA GLU A 631 14.78 30.60 -4.32
C GLU A 631 15.01 29.75 -5.56
N LEU A 632 14.25 28.66 -5.67
CA LEU A 632 14.12 27.85 -6.87
C LEU A 632 12.75 28.10 -7.50
N LYS A 633 12.72 28.45 -8.79
CA LYS A 633 11.50 28.88 -9.48
C LYS A 633 11.32 28.16 -10.81
N ALA A 634 10.15 27.57 -11.02
CA ALA A 634 9.70 27.04 -12.29
C ALA A 634 8.77 28.04 -13.00
N ILE A 635 8.92 28.17 -14.31
CA ILE A 635 8.13 29.07 -15.16
C ILE A 635 7.64 28.27 -16.37
N ALA A 636 6.33 28.26 -16.61
CA ALA A 636 5.72 27.62 -17.76
C ALA A 636 5.29 28.64 -18.81
N TYR A 637 5.54 28.31 -20.07
CA TYR A 637 5.28 29.16 -21.23
C TYR A 637 4.32 28.49 -22.22
N ASP A 638 3.44 29.29 -22.82
CA ASP A 638 2.62 28.86 -23.96
C ASP A 638 3.45 28.74 -25.27
N GLU A 639 2.79 28.34 -26.36
CA GLU A 639 3.42 28.20 -27.68
C GLU A 639 3.99 29.52 -28.26
N ASN A 640 3.60 30.66 -27.69
CA ASN A 640 4.05 32.00 -28.11
C ASN A 640 5.16 32.57 -27.21
N GLY A 641 5.59 31.82 -26.19
CA GLY A 641 6.58 32.26 -25.22
C GLY A 641 6.03 33.20 -24.14
N VAL A 642 4.72 33.20 -23.90
CA VAL A 642 4.07 33.95 -22.81
C VAL A 642 4.06 33.11 -21.55
N VAL A 643 4.45 33.70 -20.41
CA VAL A 643 4.35 33.05 -19.09
C VAL A 643 2.88 32.84 -18.73
N ILE A 644 2.50 31.59 -18.46
CA ILE A 644 1.12 31.21 -18.12
C ILE A 644 0.97 30.62 -16.72
N ALA A 645 2.05 30.07 -16.13
CA ALA A 645 2.08 29.60 -14.75
C ALA A 645 3.49 29.69 -14.17
N THR A 646 3.58 29.79 -12.84
CA THR A 646 4.85 29.76 -12.10
C THR A 646 4.67 29.03 -10.78
N ASP A 647 5.70 28.30 -10.35
CA ASP A 647 5.76 27.67 -9.04
C ASP A 647 7.14 27.92 -8.41
N VAL A 648 7.20 27.99 -7.08
CA VAL A 648 8.40 28.46 -6.38
C VAL A 648 8.62 27.73 -5.05
N GLN A 649 9.83 27.23 -4.87
CA GLN A 649 10.34 26.66 -3.62
C GLN A 649 11.39 27.59 -3.02
N ARG A 650 11.35 27.76 -1.69
CA ARG A 650 12.30 28.61 -0.94
C ARG A 650 12.94 27.83 0.17
N SER A 651 14.18 28.18 0.48
CA SER A 651 14.79 27.82 1.75
C SER A 651 14.03 28.49 2.90
N PHE A 652 13.87 27.76 3.99
CA PHE A 652 13.10 28.18 5.17
C PHE A 652 13.86 27.81 6.44
N THR A 653 13.59 28.56 7.52
CA THR A 653 14.16 28.26 8.84
C THR A 653 13.21 27.40 9.67
N ASP A 654 13.50 27.24 10.97
CA ASP A 654 12.64 26.46 11.86
C ASP A 654 11.24 27.05 12.01
N ALA A 655 10.26 26.15 12.18
CA ALA A 655 8.87 26.50 12.35
C ALA A 655 8.68 27.42 13.56
N LYS A 656 7.86 28.46 13.37
CA LYS A 656 7.58 29.46 14.40
C LYS A 656 6.09 29.62 14.68
N LYS A 657 5.24 29.53 13.66
CA LYS A 657 3.82 29.88 13.76
C LYS A 657 2.93 28.83 13.12
N ILE A 658 1.82 28.50 13.79
CA ILE A 658 0.77 27.63 13.23
C ILE A 658 -0.17 28.44 12.33
N ARG A 659 -0.60 27.84 11.22
CA ARG A 659 -1.63 28.36 10.31
C ARG A 659 -2.77 27.36 10.17
N LEU A 660 -3.98 27.88 10.12
CA LEU A 660 -5.21 27.10 9.94
C LEU A 660 -5.87 27.55 8.64
N GLN A 661 -6.21 26.60 7.78
CA GLN A 661 -6.92 26.82 6.54
C GLN A 661 -8.06 25.82 6.41
N ALA A 662 -9.29 26.29 6.55
CA ALA A 662 -10.47 25.46 6.28
C ALA A 662 -10.80 25.42 4.79
N ASP A 663 -11.38 24.32 4.35
CA ASP A 663 -11.91 24.17 2.99
C ASP A 663 -13.20 24.99 2.75
N ARG A 664 -13.90 25.37 3.82
CA ARG A 664 -15.05 26.28 3.82
C ARG A 664 -15.23 26.95 5.17
N GLU A 665 -16.04 28.00 5.24
CA GLU A 665 -16.24 28.77 6.48
C GLU A 665 -17.57 28.47 7.19
N GLN A 666 -18.45 27.68 6.55
CA GLN A 666 -19.81 27.42 7.03
C GLN A 666 -20.15 25.93 6.95
N LEU A 667 -20.89 25.45 7.94
CA LEU A 667 -21.46 24.10 8.00
C LEU A 667 -22.98 24.15 8.17
N GLN A 668 -23.64 23.05 7.87
CA GLN A 668 -25.05 22.84 8.17
C GLN A 668 -25.23 22.06 9.48
N ALA A 669 -26.18 22.47 10.32
CA ALA A 669 -26.56 21.80 11.57
C ALA A 669 -27.28 20.44 11.35
N SER A 670 -26.67 19.54 10.57
CA SER A 670 -27.26 18.24 10.20
C SER A 670 -26.82 17.09 11.10
N GLY A 671 -25.77 17.29 11.92
CA GLY A 671 -25.09 16.23 12.65
C GLY A 671 -24.08 15.42 11.81
N THR A 672 -24.06 15.58 10.48
CA THR A 672 -23.24 14.79 9.54
C THR A 672 -22.33 15.63 8.64
N ASP A 673 -22.55 16.94 8.57
CA ASP A 673 -21.77 17.84 7.72
C ASP A 673 -20.36 18.09 8.29
N LEU A 674 -19.34 18.21 7.43
CA LEU A 674 -17.92 18.19 7.82
C LEU A 674 -17.12 19.40 7.30
N ILE A 675 -16.28 20.00 8.13
CA ILE A 675 -15.27 20.98 7.70
C ILE A 675 -13.89 20.35 7.85
N PHE A 676 -13.04 20.56 6.85
CA PHE A 676 -11.67 20.05 6.82
C PHE A 676 -10.72 21.23 7.04
N VAL A 677 -10.02 21.23 8.18
CA VAL A 677 -9.10 22.30 8.56
C VAL A 677 -7.67 21.80 8.42
N GLU A 678 -6.98 22.27 7.39
CA GLU A 678 -5.55 22.06 7.20
C GLU A 678 -4.76 22.88 8.22
N ILE A 679 -3.86 22.21 8.93
CA ILE A 679 -2.94 22.76 9.91
C ILE A 679 -1.55 22.69 9.30
N THR A 680 -0.92 23.86 9.11
CA THR A 680 0.46 23.99 8.62
C THR A 680 1.27 24.87 9.55
N VAL A 681 2.57 24.97 9.28
CA VAL A 681 3.48 25.85 10.00
C VAL A 681 4.34 26.68 9.08
N GLU A 682 4.62 27.90 9.52
CA GLU A 682 5.49 28.87 8.85
C GLU A 682 6.69 29.21 9.73
N ASP A 683 7.81 29.56 9.11
CA ASP A 683 8.98 30.12 9.79
C ASP A 683 8.78 31.59 10.19
N GLU A 684 9.79 32.23 10.79
CA GLU A 684 9.72 33.64 11.21
C GLU A 684 9.54 34.62 10.03
N SER A 685 9.94 34.22 8.82
CA SER A 685 9.78 35.00 7.58
C SER A 685 8.46 34.73 6.86
N GLY A 686 7.62 33.82 7.37
CA GLY A 686 6.36 33.42 6.76
C GLY A 686 6.49 32.39 5.64
N ASN A 687 7.65 31.74 5.49
CA ASN A 687 7.80 30.65 4.53
C ASN A 687 7.20 29.36 5.11
N PRO A 688 6.47 28.55 4.34
CA PRO A 688 6.03 27.23 4.77
C PRO A 688 7.22 26.30 5.07
N VAL A 689 7.18 25.60 6.21
CA VAL A 689 8.24 24.66 6.61
C VAL A 689 7.84 23.25 6.16
N HIS A 690 8.21 22.91 4.93
CA HIS A 690 7.70 21.72 4.21
C HIS A 690 8.12 20.36 4.79
N ASN A 691 9.11 20.31 5.67
CA ASN A 691 9.54 19.09 6.37
C ASN A 691 9.24 19.14 7.88
N ALA A 692 8.41 20.08 8.35
CA ALA A 692 8.04 20.15 9.76
C ALA A 692 7.25 18.93 10.21
N ASN A 693 7.57 18.46 11.42
CA ASN A 693 6.98 17.27 12.04
C ASN A 693 6.52 17.54 13.49
N ASN A 694 6.29 18.82 13.83
CA ASN A 694 5.88 19.26 15.16
C ASN A 694 4.62 18.53 15.64
N ARG A 695 4.61 18.11 16.91
CA ARG A 695 3.39 17.63 17.58
C ARG A 695 2.47 18.79 17.90
N VAL A 696 1.22 18.69 17.47
CA VAL A 696 0.19 19.67 17.80
C VAL A 696 -0.87 19.06 18.71
N LEU A 697 -1.51 19.91 19.50
CA LEU A 697 -2.72 19.64 20.26
C LEU A 697 -3.85 20.46 19.65
N VAL A 698 -4.95 19.80 19.31
CA VAL A 698 -6.14 20.37 18.67
C VAL A 698 -7.32 20.25 19.63
N GLN A 699 -7.97 21.36 19.90
CA GLN A 699 -9.19 21.43 20.69
C GLN A 699 -10.31 22.06 19.87
N VAL A 700 -11.46 21.41 19.87
CA VAL A 700 -12.68 21.89 19.19
C VAL A 700 -13.79 22.10 20.23
N SER A 701 -14.48 23.23 20.16
CA SER A 701 -15.58 23.55 21.07
C SER A 701 -16.72 24.29 20.34
N GLY A 702 -17.88 24.40 20.99
CA GLY A 702 -19.06 25.05 20.42
C GLY A 702 -19.93 24.09 19.61
N ALA A 703 -20.47 24.55 18.48
CA ALA A 703 -21.41 23.80 17.63
C ALA A 703 -20.75 22.71 16.75
N GLY A 704 -19.60 22.18 17.17
CA GLY A 704 -18.82 21.23 16.39
C GLY A 704 -17.98 20.31 17.26
N ARG A 705 -17.58 19.18 16.68
CA ARG A 705 -16.82 18.11 17.35
C ARG A 705 -15.65 17.65 16.49
N LEU A 706 -14.49 17.38 17.11
CA LEU A 706 -13.35 16.80 16.42
C LEU A 706 -13.64 15.31 16.13
N LEU A 707 -13.77 14.96 14.85
CA LEU A 707 -14.02 13.59 14.43
C LEU A 707 -12.74 12.81 14.18
N GLY A 708 -11.64 13.48 13.88
CA GLY A 708 -10.33 12.84 13.76
C GLY A 708 -9.22 13.76 13.27
N LEU A 709 -7.99 13.27 13.44
CA LEU A 709 -6.76 13.89 12.98
C LEU A 709 -6.00 12.92 12.06
N ASP A 710 -5.56 13.40 10.90
CA ASP A 710 -4.76 12.62 9.97
C ASP A 710 -3.66 13.45 9.31
N ASN A 711 -2.48 12.88 9.17
CA ASN A 711 -1.33 13.50 8.49
C ASN A 711 -0.86 12.71 7.26
N GLY A 712 -1.45 11.55 6.96
CA GLY A 712 -1.05 10.71 5.84
C GLY A 712 0.21 9.88 6.05
N ASP A 713 0.84 9.94 7.23
CA ASP A 713 2.02 9.13 7.55
C ASP A 713 1.61 7.70 7.92
N SER A 714 1.94 6.75 7.07
CA SER A 714 1.69 5.32 7.29
C SER A 714 2.47 4.77 8.50
N THR A 715 3.53 5.46 8.93
CA THR A 715 4.38 5.04 10.07
C THR A 715 4.00 5.72 11.39
N ASP A 716 3.00 6.62 11.38
CA ASP A 716 2.49 7.28 12.57
C ASP A 716 1.32 6.50 13.18
N TYR A 717 1.58 5.85 14.31
CA TYR A 717 0.58 5.03 14.99
C TYR A 717 -0.32 5.81 15.95
N ASP A 718 -0.21 7.13 16.06
CA ASP A 718 -1.16 7.90 16.86
C ASP A 718 -2.61 7.64 16.41
N PRO A 719 -3.56 7.49 17.35
CA PRO A 719 -4.95 7.23 17.01
C PRO A 719 -5.54 8.31 16.12
N TYR A 720 -6.30 7.92 15.09
CA TYR A 720 -7.07 8.87 14.29
C TYR A 720 -8.09 9.65 15.13
N LYS A 721 -8.68 8.97 16.13
CA LYS A 721 -9.69 9.52 17.04
C LYS A 721 -9.04 10.09 18.31
N GLY A 722 -8.30 11.18 18.19
CA GLY A 722 -7.61 11.82 19.31
C GLY A 722 -7.44 13.33 19.12
N VAL A 723 -6.79 13.97 20.09
CA VAL A 723 -6.57 15.43 20.12
C VAL A 723 -5.16 15.86 19.78
N SER A 724 -4.22 14.93 19.65
CA SER A 724 -2.82 15.25 19.37
C SER A 724 -2.23 14.32 18.32
N ARG A 725 -1.47 14.90 17.39
CA ARG A 725 -0.75 14.20 16.32
C ARG A 725 0.45 15.03 15.87
N ARG A 726 1.48 14.40 15.31
CA ARG A 726 2.56 15.12 14.60
C ARG A 726 2.08 15.62 13.24
N LEU A 727 2.64 16.74 12.78
CA LEU A 727 2.64 17.07 11.36
C LEU A 727 3.46 16.01 10.60
N PHE A 728 3.10 15.76 9.35
CA PHE A 728 3.94 15.01 8.42
C PHE A 728 4.21 15.88 7.20
N SER A 729 5.48 16.10 6.88
CA SER A 729 5.92 17.00 5.81
C SER A 729 5.16 18.34 5.83
N GLY A 730 5.14 18.97 7.01
CA GLY A 730 4.55 20.30 7.24
C GLY A 730 3.04 20.37 7.42
N LYS A 731 2.30 19.25 7.31
CA LYS A 731 0.82 19.27 7.28
C LYS A 731 0.16 18.27 8.24
N LEU A 732 -1.02 18.65 8.72
CA LEU A 732 -1.99 17.81 9.44
C LEU A 732 -3.41 18.25 9.05
N MET A 733 -4.33 17.31 8.96
CA MET A 733 -5.76 17.54 8.74
C MET A 733 -6.53 17.36 10.04
N ALA A 734 -7.36 18.34 10.40
CA ALA A 734 -8.39 18.20 11.42
C ALA A 734 -9.78 18.13 10.77
N ILE A 735 -10.49 17.03 11.02
CA ILE A 735 -11.84 16.79 10.50
C ILE A 735 -12.84 17.12 11.60
N ILE A 736 -13.66 18.14 11.38
CA ILE A 736 -14.64 18.62 12.37
C ILE A 736 -16.04 18.39 11.84
N GLY A 737 -16.88 17.71 12.62
CA GLY A 737 -18.29 17.48 12.33
C GLY A 737 -19.19 18.50 12.99
N ALA A 738 -20.20 18.99 12.28
CA ALA A 738 -21.25 19.85 12.84
C ALA A 738 -22.12 19.08 13.84
N THR A 739 -22.60 19.76 14.89
CA THR A 739 -23.67 19.24 15.75
C THR A 739 -25.03 19.38 15.05
N ASP A 740 -26.12 19.02 15.74
CA ASP A 740 -27.49 19.29 15.31
C ASP A 740 -28.00 20.68 15.75
N GLU A 741 -27.15 21.47 16.41
CA GLU A 741 -27.45 22.83 16.85
C GLU A 741 -26.65 23.86 16.04
N ALA A 742 -27.30 24.95 15.65
CA ALA A 742 -26.63 26.08 15.03
C ALA A 742 -25.81 26.88 16.06
N GLY A 743 -24.71 27.48 15.61
CA GLY A 743 -23.83 28.29 16.45
C GLY A 743 -22.39 28.32 15.93
N THR A 744 -21.49 28.86 16.74
CA THR A 744 -20.08 28.98 16.39
C THR A 744 -19.31 27.72 16.77
N VAL A 745 -18.45 27.25 15.86
CA VAL A 745 -17.44 26.21 16.08
C VAL A 745 -16.11 26.92 16.29
N ARG A 746 -15.40 26.62 17.37
CA ARG A 746 -14.06 27.17 17.64
C ARG A 746 -13.03 26.05 17.67
N ILE A 747 -11.99 26.20 16.86
CA ILE A 747 -10.79 25.36 16.88
C ILE A 747 -9.63 26.15 17.52
N GLU A 748 -8.88 25.50 18.40
CA GLU A 748 -7.64 26.00 18.99
C GLU A 748 -6.54 24.97 18.80
N VAL A 749 -5.38 25.42 18.30
CA VAL A 749 -4.23 24.56 17.99
C VAL A 749 -2.98 25.13 18.66
N SER A 750 -2.26 24.27 19.38
CA SER A 750 -1.02 24.63 20.08
C SER A 750 0.07 23.57 19.87
N SER A 751 1.33 23.96 20.01
CA SER A 751 2.51 23.09 19.91
C SER A 751 3.66 23.67 20.73
N GLU A 752 4.53 22.82 21.29
CA GLU A 752 5.69 23.28 22.05
C GLU A 752 6.64 24.07 21.14
N GLY A 753 7.05 25.26 21.58
CA GLY A 753 7.94 26.15 20.83
C GLY A 753 7.29 26.98 19.71
N LEU A 754 6.01 26.75 19.38
CA LEU A 754 5.29 27.48 18.33
C LEU A 754 4.28 28.49 18.89
N GLU A 755 4.02 29.55 18.11
CA GLU A 755 2.86 30.43 18.32
C GLU A 755 1.58 29.68 17.92
N GLY A 756 0.69 29.47 18.90
CA GLY A 756 -0.61 28.82 18.70
C GLY A 756 -1.57 29.62 17.81
N ALA A 757 -2.57 28.94 17.27
CA ALA A 757 -3.58 29.51 16.38
C ALA A 757 -5.00 29.13 16.84
N ALA A 758 -5.96 29.99 16.54
CA ALA A 758 -7.38 29.71 16.74
C ALA A 758 -8.20 30.24 15.56
N ALA A 759 -9.29 29.56 15.23
CA ALA A 759 -10.24 29.97 14.20
C ALA A 759 -11.68 29.66 14.63
N GLU A 760 -12.62 30.40 14.06
CA GLU A 760 -14.05 30.27 14.31
C GLU A 760 -14.79 30.08 12.98
N TYR A 761 -15.77 29.18 12.98
CA TYR A 761 -16.61 28.84 11.82
C TYR A 761 -18.08 28.83 12.24
N GLU A 762 -18.99 29.02 11.30
CA GLU A 762 -20.42 29.14 11.59
C GLU A 762 -21.21 27.91 11.16
N VAL A 763 -21.99 27.35 12.08
CA VAL A 763 -22.95 26.28 11.81
C VAL A 763 -24.33 26.92 11.68
N GLN A 764 -24.89 26.84 10.48
CA GLN A 764 -26.18 27.43 10.16
C GLN A 764 -27.31 26.44 10.34
N VAL A 765 -28.49 26.96 10.66
CA VAL A 765 -29.73 26.19 10.67
C VAL A 765 -29.96 25.64 9.27
N VAL A 766 -30.22 24.35 9.17
CA VAL A 766 -30.66 23.72 7.91
C VAL A 766 -31.96 24.40 7.49
N GLY A 767 -31.97 25.05 6.32
CA GLY A 767 -33.22 25.59 5.76
C GLY A 767 -34.25 24.47 5.65
N ALA A 768 -35.55 24.77 5.78
CA ALA A 768 -36.64 23.78 5.77
C ALA A 768 -36.87 23.08 4.40
N THR A 769 -35.82 22.94 3.60
CA THR A 769 -35.80 22.44 2.23
C THR A 769 -34.75 21.34 2.09
N ASP A 770 -34.81 20.32 2.94
CA ASP A 770 -34.42 18.97 2.53
C ASP A 770 -35.70 18.15 2.40
N VAL A 771 -35.95 17.75 1.16
CA VAL A 771 -37.11 16.99 0.71
C VAL A 771 -36.97 15.55 1.20
N ASP A 772 -37.13 15.32 2.51
CA ASP A 772 -37.59 14.02 3.05
C ASP A 772 -37.89 13.98 4.56
N GLY A 773 -37.94 15.12 5.25
CA GLY A 773 -38.29 15.12 6.69
C GLY A 773 -37.34 14.28 7.56
N GLN A 774 -36.09 14.09 7.12
CA GLN A 774 -35.05 13.39 7.89
C GLN A 774 -34.77 14.16 9.18
N LYS A 775 -35.02 13.51 10.31
CA LYS A 775 -34.59 14.04 11.62
C LYS A 775 -33.07 14.01 11.69
N HIS A 776 -32.51 15.05 12.31
CA HIS A 776 -31.10 15.20 12.65
C HIS A 776 -30.50 13.91 13.22
N VAL A 777 -29.28 13.55 12.81
CA VAL A 777 -28.49 12.53 13.50
C VAL A 777 -28.03 13.14 14.81
N GLN A 778 -28.51 12.59 15.94
CA GLN A 778 -28.11 13.08 17.27
C GLN A 778 -26.65 12.71 17.53
N PRO A 779 -25.74 13.69 17.66
CA PRO A 779 -24.36 13.40 18.01
C PRO A 779 -24.29 12.77 19.41
N VAL A 780 -23.52 11.70 19.53
CA VAL A 780 -23.21 11.01 20.79
C VAL A 780 -21.84 11.42 21.30
N PHE A 781 -20.86 11.64 20.41
CA PHE A 781 -19.49 11.97 20.77
C PHE A 781 -19.26 13.49 20.77
N MET A 782 -19.49 14.14 21.91
CA MET A 782 -19.40 15.61 22.01
C MET A 782 -18.10 16.11 22.63
N VAL A 783 -17.21 15.22 23.05
CA VAL A 783 -16.05 15.56 23.86
C VAL A 783 -14.76 15.17 23.16
N ASN A 784 -13.81 16.10 23.14
CA ASN A 784 -12.44 15.83 22.75
C ASN A 784 -11.81 14.90 23.79
N GLU A 785 -11.42 13.69 23.38
CA GLU A 785 -10.80 12.71 24.27
C GLU A 785 -9.30 12.61 24.01
N GLU A 786 -8.52 12.73 25.07
CA GLU A 786 -7.10 12.39 25.03
C GLU A 786 -6.93 10.89 24.79
N ARG A 787 -6.00 10.55 23.89
CA ARG A 787 -5.61 9.18 23.59
C ARG A 787 -4.09 9.04 23.77
N PRO A 788 -3.59 7.80 23.94
CA PRO A 788 -2.15 7.57 24.05
C PRO A 788 -1.39 8.16 22.86
N VAL A 789 -0.28 8.84 23.15
CA VAL A 789 0.73 9.21 22.14
C VAL A 789 1.59 7.98 21.89
N LEU A 790 1.57 7.49 20.65
CA LEU A 790 2.28 6.29 20.22
C LEU A 790 3.51 6.62 19.37
N THR A 791 3.54 7.81 18.76
CA THR A 791 4.67 8.30 17.97
C THR A 791 5.37 9.45 18.71
N GLY A 792 6.60 9.25 19.19
CA GLY A 792 7.32 10.30 19.94
C GLY A 792 6.78 10.49 21.36
N ASN A 793 6.79 11.72 21.85
CA ASN A 793 6.36 12.08 23.21
C ASN A 793 5.30 13.21 23.19
N ALA A 794 4.45 13.29 24.22
CA ALA A 794 3.38 14.30 24.28
C ALA A 794 3.89 15.75 24.36
N GLN A 795 5.04 15.97 25.00
CA GLN A 795 5.69 17.28 25.14
C GLN A 795 7.06 17.17 24.49
N GLU A 796 7.12 17.53 23.21
CA GLU A 796 8.31 17.35 22.38
C GLU A 796 8.51 18.52 21.42
N ILE A 797 9.78 18.78 21.12
CA ILE A 797 10.21 19.55 19.96
C ILE A 797 10.95 18.56 19.05
N PRO A 798 10.29 17.98 18.03
CA PRO A 798 10.88 16.94 17.22
C PRO A 798 12.03 17.48 16.37
N LEU A 799 12.98 16.59 16.03
CA LEU A 799 14.08 16.90 15.12
C LEU A 799 13.54 16.95 13.69
N ARG A 800 13.75 18.08 13.02
CA ARG A 800 13.24 18.37 11.67
C ARG A 800 14.29 18.13 10.59
N LYS A 801 15.52 18.57 10.84
CA LYS A 801 16.63 18.49 9.87
C LYS A 801 17.94 18.14 10.58
N ILE A 802 18.70 17.25 9.95
CA ILE A 802 20.11 16.99 10.27
C ILE A 802 20.93 17.60 9.13
N GLU A 803 21.76 18.58 9.44
CA GLU A 803 22.64 19.22 8.47
C GLU A 803 24.06 18.66 8.60
N ILE A 804 24.55 17.98 7.57
CA ILE A 804 25.90 17.41 7.51
C ILE A 804 26.88 18.46 7.02
N ILE A 805 27.97 18.68 7.76
CA ILE A 805 28.97 19.72 7.50
C ILE A 805 30.34 19.07 7.31
N SER A 806 30.92 19.22 6.11
CA SER A 806 32.29 18.80 5.80
C SER A 806 33.17 19.98 5.39
N GLU A 807 33.88 20.58 6.35
CA GLU A 807 34.76 21.73 6.09
C GLU A 807 35.98 21.39 5.22
N SER A 808 36.40 20.12 5.21
CA SER A 808 37.57 19.64 4.47
C SER A 808 37.26 19.18 3.04
N GLY A 809 36.03 19.38 2.56
CA GLY A 809 35.54 18.86 1.28
C GLY A 809 35.06 17.40 1.36
N GLN A 810 34.76 16.78 0.20
CA GLN A 810 34.20 15.42 0.14
C GLN A 810 35.05 14.40 -0.65
N LEU A 811 36.34 14.70 -0.85
CA LEU A 811 37.29 13.80 -1.54
C LEU A 811 38.28 13.20 -0.52
N LEU A 812 38.40 11.87 -0.52
CA LEU A 812 39.43 11.12 0.19
C LEU A 812 40.41 10.52 -0.82
N ASP A 813 41.71 10.63 -0.53
CA ASP A 813 42.77 10.11 -1.38
C ASP A 813 44.00 9.71 -0.52
N PRO A 814 45.08 9.15 -1.08
CA PRO A 814 46.26 8.78 -0.29
C PRO A 814 46.93 9.94 0.48
N SER A 815 46.69 11.19 0.07
CA SER A 815 47.20 12.38 0.78
C SER A 815 46.29 12.81 1.93
N ASN A 816 44.99 12.49 1.85
CA ASN A 816 43.99 12.73 2.89
C ASN A 816 42.99 11.55 2.99
N PRO A 817 43.42 10.39 3.56
CA PRO A 817 42.62 9.17 3.57
C PRO A 817 41.53 9.18 4.66
N GLU A 818 41.55 10.16 5.56
CA GLU A 818 40.59 10.34 6.64
C GLU A 818 40.12 11.79 6.71
N LEU A 819 38.85 12.01 7.01
CA LEU A 819 38.30 13.34 7.27
C LEU A 819 37.34 13.32 8.45
N VAL A 820 37.09 14.49 9.03
CA VAL A 820 36.14 14.66 10.14
C VAL A 820 34.92 15.41 9.63
N VAL A 821 33.74 14.85 9.88
CA VAL A 821 32.44 15.45 9.52
C VAL A 821 31.65 15.68 10.80
N THR A 822 30.88 16.77 10.83
CA THR A 822 30.00 17.11 11.95
C THR A 822 28.56 17.23 11.46
N VAL A 823 27.60 17.21 12.40
CA VAL A 823 26.22 17.59 12.10
C VAL A 823 25.75 18.74 12.96
N LYS A 824 24.82 19.51 12.41
CA LYS A 824 23.98 20.45 13.16
C LYS A 824 22.53 19.98 13.13
N LEU A 825 21.88 20.00 14.28
CA LEU A 825 20.49 19.57 14.45
C LEU A 825 19.55 20.77 14.48
N TYR A 826 18.41 20.64 13.80
CA TYR A 826 17.40 21.70 13.68
C TYR A 826 16.01 21.22 14.11
N PRO A 827 15.34 21.92 15.03
CA PRO A 827 15.85 23.07 15.76
C PRO A 827 16.93 22.66 16.78
N GLU A 828 17.83 23.59 17.13
CA GLU A 828 18.95 23.30 18.03
C GLU A 828 18.49 22.82 19.43
N ASN A 829 17.31 23.24 19.86
CA ASN A 829 16.68 22.83 21.12
C ASN A 829 15.77 21.61 20.99
N THR A 830 15.92 20.82 19.92
CA THR A 830 15.17 19.57 19.73
C THR A 830 15.28 18.65 20.94
N SER A 831 14.20 17.91 21.20
CA SER A 831 14.15 16.87 22.24
C SER A 831 14.97 15.62 21.89
N TYR A 832 15.39 15.46 20.62
CA TYR A 832 16.05 14.25 20.11
C TYR A 832 17.45 14.56 19.61
N GLN A 833 18.44 13.89 20.21
CA GLN A 833 19.87 14.11 19.99
C GLN A 833 20.55 12.82 19.48
N ASP A 834 19.80 11.77 19.20
CA ASP A 834 20.33 10.53 18.67
C ASP A 834 20.71 10.70 17.20
N ILE A 835 21.96 10.33 16.87
CA ILE A 835 22.47 10.29 15.50
C ILE A 835 23.22 8.98 15.29
N GLU A 836 22.77 8.22 14.30
CA GLU A 836 23.46 7.04 13.79
C GLU A 836 24.09 7.37 12.44
N TRP A 837 25.22 6.73 12.14
CA TRP A 837 26.03 7.07 10.97
C TRP A 837 26.40 5.83 10.18
N ALA A 838 26.38 5.96 8.85
CA ALA A 838 26.85 4.93 7.93
C ALA A 838 27.43 5.55 6.66
N ALA A 839 28.35 4.83 6.02
CA ALA A 839 28.67 5.06 4.61
C ALA A 839 27.77 4.15 3.78
N VAL A 840 26.99 4.70 2.86
CA VAL A 840 26.04 3.93 2.03
C VAL A 840 26.28 4.18 0.54
N ASN A 841 25.80 3.30 -0.33
CA ASN A 841 25.73 3.56 -1.77
C ASN A 841 24.50 4.41 -2.12
N ASP A 842 24.28 4.68 -3.41
CA ASP A 842 23.11 5.44 -3.88
C ASP A 842 21.76 4.77 -3.57
N GLY A 843 21.74 3.44 -3.34
CA GLY A 843 20.55 2.70 -2.93
C GLY A 843 20.31 2.67 -1.41
N GLY A 844 21.09 3.43 -0.63
CA GLY A 844 21.00 3.44 0.83
C GLY A 844 21.56 2.19 1.52
N ILE A 845 22.21 1.29 0.77
CA ILE A 845 22.81 0.07 1.32
C ILE A 845 24.21 0.39 1.86
N GLU A 846 24.55 -0.11 3.04
CA GLU A 846 25.85 0.09 3.66
C GLU A 846 26.99 -0.32 2.71
N SER A 847 27.99 0.56 2.60
CA SER A 847 29.11 0.47 1.67
C SER A 847 30.39 0.18 2.43
N ASN A 848 31.20 -0.74 1.91
CA ASN A 848 32.52 -1.07 2.44
C ASN A 848 33.63 -0.13 1.94
N ILE A 849 33.29 0.90 1.15
CA ILE A 849 34.26 1.86 0.58
C ILE A 849 34.87 2.75 1.67
N ALA A 850 34.14 3.02 2.75
CA ALA A 850 34.60 3.85 3.85
C ALA A 850 34.14 3.32 5.20
N LYS A 851 35.00 3.46 6.21
CA LYS A 851 34.68 3.22 7.62
C LYS A 851 34.22 4.53 8.26
N VAL A 852 33.14 4.48 9.05
CA VAL A 852 32.66 5.63 9.82
C VAL A 852 32.83 5.33 11.32
N GLU A 853 33.56 6.19 12.03
CA GLU A 853 33.85 6.04 13.46
C GLU A 853 33.36 7.27 14.23
N VAL A 854 32.42 7.07 15.15
CA VAL A 854 31.91 8.15 16.02
C VAL A 854 33.02 8.65 16.94
N ILE A 855 33.22 9.97 16.98
CA ILE A 855 34.16 10.62 17.89
C ILE A 855 33.39 10.99 19.17
N PRO A 856 33.74 10.41 20.35
CA PRO A 856 33.02 10.69 21.59
C PRO A 856 33.12 12.17 22.01
N ALA A 857 32.01 12.72 22.51
CA ALA A 857 31.97 14.05 23.08
C ALA A 857 32.92 14.14 24.30
N GLY A 858 33.90 15.06 24.27
CA GLY A 858 34.78 15.36 25.42
C GLY A 858 36.30 15.35 25.16
N THR A 859 36.76 15.10 23.94
CA THR A 859 38.20 15.03 23.62
C THR A 859 38.88 16.37 23.30
N ASN A 860 38.12 17.43 22.98
CA ASN A 860 38.63 18.80 22.83
C ASN A 860 37.92 19.74 23.80
N GLY A 861 38.67 20.41 24.67
CA GLY A 861 38.22 21.07 25.91
C GLY A 861 37.32 22.31 25.81
N ASN A 862 36.44 22.43 24.81
CA ASN A 862 35.57 23.61 24.61
C ASN A 862 34.05 23.34 24.68
N GLY A 863 33.58 22.15 25.07
CA GLY A 863 32.16 21.96 25.42
C GLY A 863 31.12 22.10 24.28
N GLU A 864 31.57 22.27 23.02
CA GLU A 864 30.72 22.45 21.82
C GLU A 864 30.57 21.16 20.96
N ASN A 865 31.19 20.04 21.35
CA ASN A 865 31.21 18.82 20.53
C ASN A 865 29.94 17.97 20.72
N GLN A 866 28.90 18.22 19.95
CA GLN A 866 27.80 17.25 19.79
C GLN A 866 27.78 16.74 18.34
N HIS A 867 27.98 15.43 18.18
CA HIS A 867 27.85 14.64 16.93
C HIS A 867 28.94 14.87 15.86
N MET A 868 30.10 14.22 16.03
CA MET A 868 31.20 14.19 15.06
C MET A 868 31.56 12.75 14.67
N VAL A 869 31.93 12.54 13.42
CA VAL A 869 32.47 11.27 12.92
C VAL A 869 33.78 11.46 12.19
N LYS A 870 34.66 10.46 12.30
CA LYS A 870 35.80 10.28 11.43
C LYS A 870 35.41 9.32 10.31
N VAL A 871 35.60 9.74 9.07
CA VAL A 871 35.37 8.92 7.87
C VAL A 871 36.73 8.55 7.30
N SER A 872 37.01 7.26 7.21
CA SER A 872 38.28 6.71 6.70
C SER A 872 38.02 5.90 5.44
N ALA A 873 38.62 6.26 4.32
CA ALA A 873 38.43 5.52 3.07
C ALA A 873 39.21 4.18 3.11
N ILE A 874 38.54 3.12 2.69
CA ILE A 874 39.06 1.74 2.61
C ILE A 874 39.43 1.39 1.16
N GLY A 875 38.64 1.83 0.19
CA GLY A 875 38.88 1.59 -1.23
C GLY A 875 38.28 2.70 -2.11
N ASP A 876 38.47 2.55 -3.41
CA ASP A 876 38.04 3.50 -4.43
C ASP A 876 36.54 3.41 -4.69
N GLY A 877 35.89 4.55 -4.87
CA GLY A 877 34.49 4.64 -5.27
C GLY A 877 33.74 5.82 -4.68
N ALA A 878 32.49 5.99 -5.09
CA ALA A 878 31.58 6.97 -4.52
C ALA A 878 30.73 6.34 -3.41
N PHE A 879 30.44 7.11 -2.37
CA PHE A 879 29.52 6.73 -1.30
C PHE A 879 28.82 7.97 -0.78
N ARG A 880 27.72 7.79 -0.06
CA ARG A 880 27.03 8.84 0.68
C ARG A 880 27.32 8.64 2.16
N LEU A 881 27.79 9.68 2.83
CA LEU A 881 27.79 9.68 4.29
C LEU A 881 26.37 9.98 4.74
N ARG A 882 25.76 9.02 5.44
CA ARG A 882 24.38 9.07 5.91
C ARG A 882 24.37 9.27 7.42
N ALA A 883 23.55 10.23 7.86
CA ALA A 883 23.21 10.47 9.26
C ALA A 883 21.71 10.26 9.45
N THR A 884 21.32 9.43 10.41
CA THR A 884 19.91 9.10 10.70
C THR A 884 19.56 9.42 12.15
N SER A 885 18.27 9.67 12.39
CA SER A 885 17.71 9.77 13.74
C SER A 885 16.39 9.02 13.83
N THR A 886 16.16 8.40 14.98
CA THR A 886 14.90 7.73 15.33
C THR A 886 13.79 8.71 15.71
N ASN A 887 14.16 9.96 16.02
CA ASN A 887 13.27 11.09 16.33
C ASN A 887 12.16 10.73 17.34
N GLY A 888 12.53 9.98 18.38
CA GLY A 888 11.63 9.55 19.45
C GLY A 888 10.85 8.27 19.20
N THR A 889 11.20 7.51 18.17
CA THR A 889 10.58 6.21 17.88
C THR A 889 11.62 5.08 17.99
N ASN A 890 11.24 3.85 17.63
CA ASN A 890 12.13 2.69 17.60
C ASN A 890 12.73 2.42 16.21
N LYS A 891 12.44 3.27 15.23
CA LYS A 891 12.85 3.16 13.83
C LYS A 891 13.41 4.49 13.36
N THR A 892 14.20 4.50 12.29
CA THR A 892 14.63 5.75 11.65
C THR A 892 13.40 6.53 11.21
N LYS A 893 13.42 7.86 11.42
CA LYS A 893 12.37 8.79 10.97
C LYS A 893 12.92 9.97 10.19
N LEU A 894 14.22 10.18 10.23
CA LEU A 894 14.88 11.25 9.52
C LEU A 894 16.19 10.72 8.95
N ILE A 895 16.40 10.97 7.66
CA ILE A 895 17.61 10.61 6.92
C ILE A 895 18.19 11.91 6.36
N SER A 896 19.48 12.14 6.59
CA SER A 896 20.28 13.16 5.91
C SER A 896 21.49 12.49 5.28
N GLN A 897 21.91 12.97 4.12
CA GLN A 897 23.04 12.39 3.40
C GLN A 897 23.81 13.41 2.57
N LEU A 898 25.10 13.18 2.39
CA LEU A 898 25.99 14.00 1.57
C LEU A 898 26.95 13.11 0.78
N GLU A 899 27.20 13.45 -0.48
CA GLU A 899 28.05 12.68 -1.40
C GLU A 899 29.54 12.81 -1.08
N PHE A 900 30.27 11.70 -1.08
CA PHE A 900 31.72 11.60 -0.93
C PHE A 900 32.33 10.68 -2.00
N LYS A 901 33.63 10.87 -2.27
CA LYS A 901 34.40 10.03 -3.18
C LYS A 901 35.76 9.67 -2.58
N ALA A 902 36.15 8.41 -2.72
CA ALA A 902 37.49 7.92 -2.45
C ALA A 902 38.20 7.53 -3.77
N ASP A 903 39.47 7.90 -3.94
CA ASP A 903 40.25 7.67 -5.16
C ASP A 903 41.73 7.38 -4.88
N GLY A 904 42.33 6.40 -5.57
CA GLY A 904 43.74 6.02 -5.45
C GLY A 904 44.12 5.08 -4.28
N LEU A 905 43.16 4.42 -3.65
CA LEU A 905 43.31 3.52 -2.49
C LEU A 905 43.17 2.02 -2.83
N GLY A 906 42.65 1.67 -4.01
CA GLY A 906 42.49 0.29 -4.47
C GLY A 906 41.07 -0.29 -4.24
N THR A 907 40.89 -1.60 -4.39
CA THR A 907 39.57 -2.23 -4.33
C THR A 907 39.17 -2.60 -2.91
N ALA A 908 37.97 -2.21 -2.48
CA ALA A 908 37.34 -2.73 -1.26
C ALA A 908 36.68 -4.10 -1.52
N TYR A 909 36.84 -5.05 -0.60
CA TYR A 909 36.30 -6.41 -0.72
C TYR A 909 35.09 -6.63 0.19
N LYS A 910 34.09 -7.39 -0.28
CA LYS A 910 32.89 -7.76 0.50
C LYS A 910 33.25 -8.92 1.44
N ASP A 911 32.77 -8.86 2.70
CA ASP A 911 32.94 -9.95 3.67
C ASP A 911 31.81 -10.98 3.51
N PRO A 912 32.09 -12.22 3.04
CA PRO A 912 31.07 -13.26 2.87
C PRO A 912 30.50 -13.78 4.19
N TYR A 913 31.18 -13.55 5.31
CA TYR A 913 30.77 -14.04 6.63
C TYR A 913 29.85 -13.04 7.36
N GLY A 914 29.73 -11.82 6.83
CA GLY A 914 28.62 -10.91 7.10
C GLY A 914 27.47 -11.14 6.12
N PHE A 915 26.36 -10.42 6.30
CA PHE A 915 25.25 -10.47 5.35
C PHE A 915 25.55 -9.59 4.13
N ILE A 916 25.67 -10.20 2.94
CA ILE A 916 25.79 -9.48 1.67
C ILE A 916 24.38 -9.26 1.12
N THR A 917 23.90 -8.03 1.16
CA THR A 917 22.59 -7.63 0.66
C THR A 917 22.46 -7.85 -0.85
N GLY A 918 21.30 -8.34 -1.29
CA GLY A 918 21.00 -8.65 -2.68
C GLY A 918 21.13 -7.44 -3.61
N GLY A 919 20.76 -6.25 -3.14
CA GLY A 919 20.93 -4.99 -3.88
C GLY A 919 22.39 -4.53 -4.08
N LEU A 920 23.39 -5.24 -3.54
CA LEU A 920 24.82 -5.00 -3.82
C LEU A 920 25.34 -5.77 -5.04
N TYR A 921 24.45 -6.32 -5.88
CA TYR A 921 24.84 -6.97 -7.12
C TYR A 921 25.60 -5.98 -8.02
N ASP A 922 26.61 -6.49 -8.73
CA ASP A 922 27.46 -5.71 -9.65
C ASP A 922 27.52 -6.33 -11.06
N TYR A 923 26.73 -7.38 -11.29
CA TYR A 923 26.51 -8.00 -12.59
C TYR A 923 25.06 -8.50 -12.70
N THR A 924 24.41 -8.26 -13.84
CA THR A 924 23.11 -8.86 -14.16
C THR A 924 23.02 -9.25 -15.62
N LYS A 925 22.14 -10.23 -15.90
CA LYS A 925 21.69 -10.61 -17.25
C LYS A 925 20.20 -10.90 -17.16
N GLY A 926 19.42 -10.41 -18.12
CA GLY A 926 17.95 -10.45 -18.05
C GLY A 926 17.38 -9.27 -17.26
N GLU A 927 16.08 -9.32 -16.97
CA GLU A 927 15.40 -8.27 -16.21
C GLU A 927 15.48 -8.54 -14.70
N VAL A 928 15.91 -7.52 -13.97
CA VAL A 928 16.02 -7.52 -12.51
C VAL A 928 15.25 -6.32 -11.97
N GLY A 929 14.40 -6.54 -10.98
CA GLY A 929 13.66 -5.52 -10.25
C GLY A 929 14.14 -5.38 -8.81
N ASN A 930 13.61 -4.37 -8.13
CA ASN A 930 13.86 -4.20 -6.70
C ASN A 930 13.14 -5.30 -5.90
N GLY A 931 13.88 -5.97 -5.02
CA GLY A 931 13.30 -6.79 -3.97
C GLY A 931 12.92 -5.93 -2.76
N ASN A 932 12.07 -6.50 -1.91
CA ASN A 932 11.75 -5.88 -0.62
C ASN A 932 13.00 -5.92 0.28
N GLU A 933 13.05 -5.09 1.32
CA GLU A 933 14.18 -5.05 2.27
C GLU A 933 15.58 -4.94 1.59
N ARG A 934 15.70 -4.11 0.53
CA ARG A 934 16.93 -3.93 -0.27
C ARG A 934 17.44 -5.20 -0.97
N GLY A 935 16.57 -6.20 -1.12
CA GLY A 935 16.84 -7.40 -1.90
C GLY A 935 16.78 -7.15 -3.41
N VAL A 936 16.76 -8.24 -4.15
CA VAL A 936 16.64 -8.29 -5.60
C VAL A 936 15.45 -9.15 -6.00
N ALA A 937 14.70 -8.76 -7.03
CA ALA A 937 13.59 -9.54 -7.59
C ALA A 937 13.92 -9.96 -9.03
N THR A 938 13.78 -11.24 -9.35
CA THR A 938 14.00 -11.74 -10.71
C THR A 938 12.76 -11.57 -11.59
N SER A 939 12.93 -11.70 -12.91
CA SER A 939 11.79 -11.65 -13.84
C SER A 939 10.93 -12.92 -13.77
N ARG A 940 9.64 -12.78 -14.12
CA ARG A 940 8.76 -13.92 -14.42
C ARG A 940 9.14 -14.58 -15.75
N ASP A 941 9.66 -13.79 -16.69
CA ASP A 941 9.91 -14.20 -18.06
C ASP A 941 11.42 -14.28 -18.32
N GLY A 942 11.90 -15.46 -18.76
CA GLY A 942 13.29 -15.65 -19.16
C GLY A 942 14.25 -15.99 -18.02
N GLU A 943 15.54 -15.99 -18.34
CA GLU A 943 16.63 -16.31 -17.41
C GLU A 943 17.21 -15.01 -16.82
N THR A 944 17.35 -14.98 -15.50
CA THR A 944 17.91 -13.86 -14.73
C THR A 944 19.21 -14.27 -14.05
N HIS A 945 20.28 -13.49 -14.24
CA HIS A 945 21.54 -13.65 -13.52
C HIS A 945 21.71 -12.51 -12.52
N VAL A 946 22.13 -12.82 -11.30
CA VAL A 946 22.48 -11.84 -10.26
C VAL A 946 23.86 -12.18 -9.72
N GLY A 947 24.85 -11.35 -10.07
CA GLY A 947 26.26 -11.59 -9.77
C GLY A 947 26.87 -10.57 -8.82
N PHE A 948 27.81 -11.04 -8.01
CA PHE A 948 28.54 -10.31 -6.97
C PHE A 948 30.04 -10.58 -7.11
N ARG A 949 30.85 -9.52 -7.27
CA ARG A 949 32.31 -9.58 -7.38
C ARG A 949 33.01 -9.15 -6.09
N ASN A 950 34.33 -9.41 -6.06
CA ASN A 950 35.26 -8.95 -5.02
C ASN A 950 34.87 -9.43 -3.61
N ILE A 951 34.49 -10.70 -3.47
CA ILE A 951 34.16 -11.31 -2.18
C ILE A 951 35.41 -11.99 -1.64
N ASP A 952 35.87 -11.59 -0.45
CA ASP A 952 37.09 -12.15 0.16
C ASP A 952 36.74 -13.22 1.21
N PHE A 953 36.86 -14.48 0.82
CA PHE A 953 36.66 -15.64 1.69
C PHE A 953 37.84 -15.90 2.62
N GLY A 954 38.96 -15.19 2.45
CA GLY A 954 40.21 -15.51 3.13
C GLY A 954 40.76 -16.89 2.74
N PRO A 955 41.84 -17.33 3.38
CA PRO A 955 42.61 -18.49 2.92
C PRO A 955 41.88 -19.83 3.09
N TYR A 956 41.04 -19.97 4.12
CA TYR A 956 40.33 -21.24 4.40
C TYR A 956 39.02 -21.33 3.65
N GLY A 957 38.19 -20.29 3.71
CA GLY A 957 36.94 -20.24 2.95
C GLY A 957 35.77 -21.04 3.54
N SER A 958 34.69 -21.14 2.76
CA SER A 958 33.46 -21.84 3.15
C SER A 958 32.78 -22.50 1.95
N ASP A 959 32.03 -23.57 2.21
CA ASP A 959 31.17 -24.29 1.26
C ASP A 959 29.69 -24.25 1.67
N THR A 960 29.34 -23.53 2.72
CA THR A 960 27.97 -23.48 3.25
C THR A 960 27.41 -22.06 3.15
N ILE A 961 26.35 -21.91 2.36
CA ILE A 961 25.68 -20.63 2.07
C ILE A 961 24.24 -20.64 2.60
N THR A 962 23.83 -19.53 3.20
CA THR A 962 22.44 -19.29 3.60
C THR A 962 21.86 -18.14 2.78
N ILE A 963 20.67 -18.36 2.22
CA ILE A 963 19.97 -17.41 1.34
C ILE A 963 18.56 -17.19 1.88
N PRO A 964 18.20 -15.97 2.32
CA PRO A 964 16.82 -15.62 2.63
C PRO A 964 16.03 -15.35 1.34
N ILE A 965 14.96 -16.11 1.14
CA ILE A 965 14.18 -16.16 -0.10
C ILE A 965 12.71 -15.85 0.18
N PHE A 966 12.11 -14.98 -0.64
CA PHE A 966 10.67 -14.78 -0.71
C PHE A 966 10.16 -15.28 -2.07
N ALA A 967 9.43 -16.40 -2.04
CA ALA A 967 8.79 -17.02 -3.20
C ALA A 967 7.34 -16.57 -3.35
N LEU A 968 6.86 -16.36 -4.58
CA LEU A 968 5.51 -15.87 -4.86
C LEU A 968 4.43 -16.97 -4.88
N SER A 969 4.85 -18.23 -4.88
CA SER A 969 4.00 -19.42 -4.86
C SER A 969 4.69 -20.54 -4.09
N SER A 970 3.95 -21.59 -3.73
CA SER A 970 4.50 -22.80 -3.08
C SER A 970 4.98 -23.84 -4.10
N GLU A 971 5.33 -23.43 -5.31
CA GLU A 971 5.97 -24.29 -6.31
C GLU A 971 7.47 -24.46 -6.03
N GLU A 972 8.11 -25.45 -6.66
CA GLU A 972 9.55 -25.62 -6.61
C GLU A 972 10.27 -24.50 -7.39
N TYR A 973 11.30 -23.90 -6.79
CA TYR A 973 12.15 -22.89 -7.42
C TYR A 973 13.56 -23.42 -7.60
N PHE A 974 14.04 -23.45 -8.85
CA PHE A 974 15.40 -23.91 -9.18
C PHE A 974 16.38 -22.76 -9.17
N ILE A 975 17.48 -22.91 -8.44
CA ILE A 975 18.53 -21.90 -8.27
C ILE A 975 19.88 -22.52 -8.58
N GLN A 976 20.55 -22.02 -9.61
CA GLN A 976 21.95 -22.37 -9.85
C GLN A 976 22.87 -21.37 -9.18
N ILE A 977 23.90 -21.85 -8.50
CA ILE A 977 24.93 -21.05 -7.85
C ILE A 977 26.25 -21.31 -8.57
N TRP A 978 26.88 -20.22 -9.02
CA TRP A 978 28.14 -20.25 -9.77
C TRP A 978 29.25 -19.55 -9.01
N GLU A 979 30.47 -20.10 -9.09
CA GLU A 979 31.68 -19.33 -8.85
C GLU A 979 32.08 -18.63 -10.16
N GLY A 980 32.17 -17.30 -10.15
CA GLY A 980 32.28 -16.48 -11.36
C GLY A 980 30.94 -16.25 -12.08
N MET A 981 30.95 -15.48 -13.16
CA MET A 981 29.76 -15.22 -13.97
C MET A 981 29.60 -16.30 -15.05
N PRO A 982 28.42 -16.88 -15.28
CA PRO A 982 28.25 -18.08 -16.13
C PRO A 982 28.88 -18.00 -17.53
N ASP A 983 28.91 -16.81 -18.14
CA ASP A 983 29.44 -16.59 -19.49
C ASP A 983 30.94 -16.19 -19.52
N GLU A 984 31.62 -16.14 -18.36
CA GLU A 984 33.04 -15.78 -18.24
C GLU A 984 33.97 -17.01 -18.23
N GLU A 985 35.18 -16.84 -18.77
CA GLU A 985 36.19 -17.89 -18.77
C GLU A 985 36.66 -18.21 -17.34
N GLY A 986 36.59 -19.49 -16.94
CA GLY A 986 36.96 -19.95 -15.60
C GLY A 986 35.79 -20.09 -14.62
N SER A 987 34.60 -19.64 -14.98
CA SER A 987 33.40 -19.79 -14.14
C SER A 987 32.91 -21.23 -14.09
N THR A 988 32.41 -21.66 -12.92
CA THR A 988 31.93 -23.03 -12.70
C THR A 988 30.66 -23.05 -11.86
N MET A 989 29.67 -23.85 -12.25
CA MET A 989 28.49 -24.11 -11.42
C MET A 989 28.90 -24.97 -10.21
N ILE A 990 28.61 -24.47 -9.01
CA ILE A 990 28.99 -25.09 -7.74
C ILE A 990 27.79 -25.60 -6.95
N ALA A 991 26.57 -25.23 -7.32
CA ALA A 991 25.35 -25.87 -6.84
C ALA A 991 24.21 -25.70 -7.84
N ASP A 992 23.28 -26.66 -7.84
CA ASP A 992 22.00 -26.61 -8.54
C ASP A 992 20.96 -27.11 -7.53
N VAL A 993 20.25 -26.18 -6.91
CA VAL A 993 19.43 -26.43 -5.72
C VAL A 993 17.98 -26.07 -5.95
N VAL A 994 17.11 -26.67 -5.13
CA VAL A 994 15.67 -26.41 -5.14
C VAL A 994 15.29 -25.72 -3.84
N TYR A 995 14.54 -24.63 -3.94
CA TYR A 995 13.82 -24.02 -2.84
C TYR A 995 12.36 -24.51 -2.89
N ASP A 996 11.93 -25.22 -1.85
CA ASP A 996 10.61 -25.87 -1.73
C ASP A 996 10.05 -25.63 -0.32
N LYS A 997 9.67 -24.37 -0.05
CA LYS A 997 8.95 -23.98 1.16
C LYS A 997 7.64 -23.36 0.78
N GLU A 998 6.64 -23.56 1.65
CA GLU A 998 5.36 -22.87 1.54
C GLU A 998 5.59 -21.35 1.45
N SER A 999 5.00 -20.72 0.44
CA SER A 999 5.10 -19.27 0.25
C SER A 999 4.40 -18.56 1.41
N LYS A 1000 5.08 -17.55 1.95
CA LYS A 1000 4.52 -16.57 2.86
C LYS A 1000 4.67 -15.21 2.20
N TRP A 1001 3.54 -14.57 1.90
CA TRP A 1001 3.53 -13.30 1.20
C TRP A 1001 4.37 -12.25 1.92
N ASN A 1002 5.28 -11.61 1.18
CA ASN A 1002 6.18 -10.58 1.67
C ASN A 1002 7.06 -11.00 2.86
N VAL A 1003 7.42 -12.28 2.97
CA VAL A 1003 8.29 -12.78 4.06
C VAL A 1003 9.45 -13.57 3.48
N TYR A 1004 10.67 -13.14 3.80
CA TYR A 1004 11.89 -13.88 3.51
C TYR A 1004 12.05 -15.07 4.47
N GLN A 1005 12.27 -16.26 3.91
CA GLN A 1005 12.56 -17.48 4.66
C GLN A 1005 13.97 -17.96 4.30
N GLU A 1006 14.80 -18.17 5.31
CA GLU A 1006 16.19 -18.61 5.12
C GLU A 1006 16.24 -20.08 4.67
N GLU A 1007 17.07 -20.38 3.69
CA GLU A 1007 17.44 -21.74 3.32
C GLU A 1007 18.96 -21.88 3.20
N THR A 1008 19.50 -23.01 3.68
CA THR A 1008 20.94 -23.26 3.73
C THR A 1008 21.32 -24.38 2.79
N TYR A 1009 22.31 -24.12 1.94
CA TYR A 1009 22.79 -25.05 0.92
C TYR A 1009 24.27 -25.36 1.13
N HIS A 1010 24.67 -26.56 0.72
CA HIS A 1010 26.08 -26.97 0.67
C HIS A 1010 26.55 -27.00 -0.79
N LEU A 1011 27.69 -26.36 -1.04
CA LEU A 1011 28.29 -26.21 -2.35
C LEU A 1011 29.17 -27.41 -2.68
N SER A 1012 29.33 -27.72 -3.97
CA SER A 1012 30.15 -28.84 -4.44
C SER A 1012 31.66 -28.64 -4.20
N LYS A 1013 32.07 -27.42 -3.85
CA LYS A 1013 33.44 -27.08 -3.47
C LYS A 1013 33.44 -25.90 -2.50
N ARG A 1014 34.53 -25.80 -1.74
CA ARG A 1014 34.85 -24.69 -0.85
C ARG A 1014 35.36 -23.49 -1.65
N LEU A 1015 34.80 -22.31 -1.38
CA LEU A 1015 35.23 -21.04 -1.95
C LEU A 1015 36.23 -20.38 -1.01
N SER A 1016 37.43 -20.04 -1.50
CA SER A 1016 38.51 -19.39 -0.75
C SER A 1016 39.19 -18.30 -1.57
N GLY A 1017 39.92 -17.42 -0.89
CA GLY A 1017 40.53 -16.23 -1.49
C GLY A 1017 39.49 -15.22 -1.97
N ILE A 1018 39.89 -14.37 -2.92
CA ILE A 1018 38.99 -13.39 -3.54
C ILE A 1018 38.32 -14.04 -4.74
N THR A 1019 36.99 -14.16 -4.71
CA THR A 1019 36.20 -14.75 -5.80
C THR A 1019 34.88 -14.00 -6.02
N SER A 1020 34.02 -14.54 -6.89
CA SER A 1020 32.72 -13.98 -7.25
C SER A 1020 31.64 -15.06 -7.20
N ILE A 1021 30.40 -14.66 -6.93
CA ILE A 1021 29.23 -15.55 -6.91
C ILE A 1021 28.17 -15.03 -7.85
N CYS A 1022 27.51 -15.94 -8.57
CA CYS A 1022 26.33 -15.60 -9.38
C CYS A 1022 25.19 -16.58 -9.14
N PHE A 1023 23.98 -16.04 -8.97
CA PHE A 1023 22.74 -16.81 -8.96
C PHE A 1023 22.11 -16.77 -10.35
N VAL A 1024 21.67 -17.92 -10.88
CA VAL A 1024 20.95 -18.03 -12.16
C VAL A 1024 19.58 -18.64 -11.90
N LEU A 1025 18.53 -17.92 -12.32
CA LEU A 1025 17.13 -18.23 -12.01
C LEU A 1025 16.25 -18.09 -13.26
N LYS A 1026 15.15 -18.84 -13.34
CA LYS A 1026 14.18 -18.80 -14.46
C LYS A 1026 12.74 -18.53 -14.03
N GLN A 1027 12.54 -18.29 -12.75
CA GLN A 1027 11.25 -18.01 -12.12
C GLN A 1027 11.39 -16.71 -11.31
N LYS A 1028 10.27 -15.99 -11.14
CA LYS A 1028 10.23 -14.79 -10.31
C LYS A 1028 10.33 -15.16 -8.83
N ILE A 1029 11.40 -14.72 -8.20
CA ILE A 1029 11.69 -14.93 -6.79
C ILE A 1029 12.43 -13.71 -6.26
N HIS A 1030 12.29 -13.46 -4.97
CA HIS A 1030 12.97 -12.37 -4.28
C HIS A 1030 14.11 -12.94 -3.43
N ILE A 1031 15.33 -12.42 -3.58
CA ILE A 1031 16.50 -12.79 -2.78
C ILE A 1031 16.90 -11.58 -1.94
N LYS A 1032 16.88 -11.71 -0.61
CA LYS A 1032 17.27 -10.62 0.29
C LYS A 1032 18.77 -10.33 0.21
N GLY A 1033 19.55 -11.38 0.00
CA GLY A 1033 21.00 -11.40 0.07
C GLY A 1033 21.49 -12.80 0.39
N PHE A 1034 22.71 -12.93 0.91
CA PHE A 1034 23.27 -14.19 1.35
C PHE A 1034 24.40 -14.00 2.36
N SER A 1035 24.72 -15.05 3.10
CA SER A 1035 25.90 -15.12 3.95
C SER A 1035 26.49 -16.53 3.92
N PHE A 1036 27.77 -16.65 4.22
CA PHE A 1036 28.48 -17.91 4.37
C PHE A 1036 28.73 -18.22 5.83
N GLU A 1037 28.65 -19.51 6.17
CA GLU A 1037 29.07 -19.96 7.49
C GLU A 1037 30.58 -19.79 7.64
N ARG A 1038 31.02 -19.07 8.68
CA ARG A 1038 32.44 -18.96 9.01
C ARG A 1038 32.93 -20.28 9.59
N GLN A 1039 33.51 -21.11 8.74
CA GLN A 1039 34.12 -22.37 9.15
C GLN A 1039 35.53 -22.11 9.67
N SER A 1040 35.84 -22.63 10.86
CA SER A 1040 37.20 -22.57 11.41
C SER A 1040 37.88 -23.91 11.23
N ARG A 1041 39.01 -23.90 10.51
CA ARG A 1041 39.93 -25.03 10.38
C ARG A 1041 40.24 -25.67 11.74
N ALA A 1042 40.24 -24.88 12.83
CA ALA A 1042 40.56 -25.36 14.17
C ALA A 1042 39.61 -26.46 14.67
N PHE A 1043 38.31 -26.32 14.43
CA PHE A 1043 37.29 -27.23 14.97
C PHE A 1043 36.86 -28.33 14.00
N GLU A 1044 37.39 -28.28 12.77
CA GLU A 1044 37.14 -29.30 11.74
C GLU A 1044 38.01 -30.55 11.90
N GLN A 1045 37.60 -31.62 11.23
CA GLN A 1045 38.42 -32.83 11.14
C GLN A 1045 39.60 -32.61 10.17
N ASN A 1046 40.78 -32.40 10.73
CA ASN A 1046 42.01 -32.16 9.99
C ASN A 1046 42.76 -33.48 9.78
N ALA A 1047 42.91 -33.88 8.52
CA ALA A 1047 43.81 -34.96 8.13
C ALA A 1047 45.25 -34.65 8.56
N ALA A 1048 45.97 -35.62 9.09
CA ALA A 1048 47.36 -35.43 9.51
C ALA A 1048 48.24 -35.00 8.33
N ALA A 1049 47.98 -35.53 7.12
CA ALA A 1049 48.71 -35.15 5.91
C ALA A 1049 48.38 -33.75 5.39
N SER A 1050 47.31 -33.11 5.91
CA SER A 1050 46.92 -31.73 5.54
C SER A 1050 47.67 -30.64 6.29
N CYS A 1051 48.73 -31.00 7.03
CA CYS A 1051 49.63 -30.05 7.68
C CYS A 1051 50.28 -29.11 6.64
N ASP A 1052 50.46 -27.85 7.01
CA ASP A 1052 51.09 -26.84 6.14
C ASP A 1052 52.59 -27.10 6.02
N GLN A 1053 53.21 -27.64 7.06
CA GLN A 1053 54.59 -28.09 7.04
C GLN A 1053 54.79 -29.41 7.79
N LEU A 1054 55.63 -30.29 7.25
CA LEU A 1054 55.99 -31.58 7.84
C LEU A 1054 57.50 -31.76 7.81
N TYR A 1055 58.10 -31.97 8.99
CA TYR A 1055 59.55 -32.15 9.16
C TYR A 1055 59.83 -33.39 10.02
N GLY A 1056 60.91 -34.13 9.76
CA GLY A 1056 61.36 -35.19 10.66
C GLY A 1056 62.24 -36.27 10.03
N ASP A 1057 62.77 -37.16 10.87
CA ASP A 1057 63.76 -38.16 10.46
C ASP A 1057 63.13 -39.44 9.87
N THR A 1058 61.93 -39.81 10.32
CA THR A 1058 61.23 -41.05 9.90
C THR A 1058 59.71 -40.87 9.89
N PHE A 1059 59.09 -40.86 8.70
CA PHE A 1059 57.63 -40.92 8.49
C PHE A 1059 57.32 -41.33 7.03
N LYS A 1060 56.07 -41.69 6.75
CA LYS A 1060 55.54 -41.92 5.41
C LYS A 1060 54.15 -41.31 5.28
N ILE A 1061 53.90 -40.57 4.20
CA ILE A 1061 52.57 -40.06 3.88
C ILE A 1061 51.81 -41.12 3.06
N GLU A 1062 50.63 -41.53 3.52
CA GLU A 1062 49.74 -42.49 2.85
C GLU A 1062 48.32 -41.92 2.73
N GLY A 1063 48.03 -41.27 1.59
CA GLY A 1063 46.77 -40.54 1.41
C GLY A 1063 46.67 -39.39 2.41
N ASP A 1064 45.59 -39.36 3.19
CA ASP A 1064 45.33 -38.34 4.21
C ASP A 1064 46.09 -38.57 5.54
N ARG A 1065 46.91 -39.63 5.61
CA ARG A 1065 47.54 -40.11 6.84
C ARG A 1065 49.05 -39.92 6.83
N VAL A 1066 49.63 -39.76 8.02
CA VAL A 1066 51.08 -39.78 8.24
C VAL A 1066 51.40 -40.98 9.12
N GLU A 1067 51.94 -42.03 8.53
CA GLU A 1067 52.26 -43.31 9.16
C GLU A 1067 53.76 -43.44 9.46
N GLY A 1068 54.12 -44.33 10.37
CA GLY A 1068 55.49 -44.61 10.75
C GLY A 1068 56.20 -43.42 11.39
N ILE A 1069 55.47 -42.53 12.08
CA ILE A 1069 56.00 -41.34 12.74
C ILE A 1069 56.97 -41.79 13.84
N GLY A 1070 58.25 -41.59 13.56
CA GLY A 1070 59.37 -41.98 14.41
C GLY A 1070 59.99 -40.79 15.15
N ASN A 1071 61.32 -40.72 15.16
CA ASN A 1071 62.07 -39.71 15.90
C ASN A 1071 61.97 -38.32 15.26
N ASN A 1072 61.76 -37.30 16.09
CA ASN A 1072 61.84 -35.87 15.75
C ASN A 1072 60.90 -35.43 14.62
N VAL A 1073 59.69 -35.98 14.54
CA VAL A 1073 58.71 -35.57 13.52
C VAL A 1073 57.83 -34.45 14.06
N SER A 1074 57.57 -33.43 13.25
CA SER A 1074 56.68 -32.32 13.57
C SER A 1074 55.71 -32.03 12.43
N LEU A 1075 54.41 -31.97 12.75
CA LEU A 1075 53.35 -31.56 11.83
C LEU A 1075 52.85 -30.18 12.24
N GLU A 1076 52.98 -29.20 11.36
CA GLU A 1076 52.58 -27.81 11.62
C GLU A 1076 51.28 -27.47 10.90
N PHE A 1077 50.34 -26.89 11.65
CA PHE A 1077 49.05 -26.38 11.17
C PHE A 1077 48.96 -24.90 11.54
N GLU A 1078 49.00 -24.06 10.53
CA GLU A 1078 48.93 -22.60 10.63
C GLU A 1078 47.47 -22.12 10.58
N ASN A 1079 47.24 -20.93 11.15
CA ASN A 1079 45.95 -20.23 11.14
C ASN A 1079 44.78 -21.03 11.74
N MET A 1080 45.02 -21.77 12.83
CA MET A 1080 43.97 -22.45 13.59
C MET A 1080 43.27 -21.42 14.50
N ASP A 1081 42.12 -20.91 14.06
CA ASP A 1081 41.35 -19.91 14.81
C ASP A 1081 40.39 -20.54 15.83
N PHE A 1082 40.78 -20.50 17.11
CA PHE A 1082 39.95 -21.00 18.21
C PHE A 1082 38.90 -19.99 18.69
N THR A 1083 38.82 -18.79 18.09
CA THR A 1083 37.93 -17.69 18.48
C THR A 1083 38.07 -17.29 19.96
N ALA A 1084 37.17 -16.42 20.45
CA ALA A 1084 37.11 -16.09 21.88
C ALA A 1084 36.51 -17.23 22.73
N GLU A 1085 35.75 -18.15 22.13
CA GLU A 1085 35.19 -19.31 22.84
C GLU A 1085 36.30 -20.28 23.27
N GLY A 1086 37.29 -20.48 22.43
CA GLY A 1086 38.44 -21.35 22.69
C GLY A 1086 38.13 -22.84 22.54
N THR A 1087 39.18 -23.65 22.69
CA THR A 1087 39.09 -25.11 22.78
C THR A 1087 39.62 -25.60 24.12
N SER A 1088 39.01 -26.65 24.65
CA SER A 1088 39.47 -27.36 25.84
C SER A 1088 39.73 -28.84 25.60
N LYS A 1089 39.52 -29.33 24.38
CA LYS A 1089 39.62 -30.74 24.04
C LYS A 1089 40.22 -30.95 22.67
N LEU A 1090 40.95 -32.04 22.54
CA LEU A 1090 41.52 -32.49 21.29
C LEU A 1090 41.19 -33.95 21.09
N VAL A 1091 40.63 -34.26 19.93
CA VAL A 1091 40.38 -35.61 19.46
C VAL A 1091 41.47 -35.98 18.47
N ILE A 1092 42.16 -37.09 18.70
CA ILE A 1092 43.14 -37.66 17.77
C ILE A 1092 42.64 -39.03 17.35
N HIS A 1093 42.63 -39.29 16.04
CA HIS A 1093 42.48 -40.62 15.48
C HIS A 1093 43.83 -41.10 14.96
N GLY A 1094 44.33 -42.17 15.56
CA GLY A 1094 45.67 -42.69 15.28
C GLY A 1094 45.88 -44.10 15.82
N HIS A 1095 47.05 -44.66 15.54
CA HIS A 1095 47.47 -45.97 16.03
C HIS A 1095 48.82 -45.89 16.71
N SER A 1096 48.92 -46.51 17.88
CA SER A 1096 50.17 -46.63 18.65
C SER A 1096 50.52 -48.11 18.83
N PRO A 1097 51.58 -48.66 18.22
CA PRO A 1097 52.05 -50.02 18.46
C PRO A 1097 52.82 -50.19 19.78
N ILE A 1098 53.19 -49.10 20.46
CA ILE A 1098 53.92 -49.10 21.74
C ILE A 1098 53.00 -48.71 22.91
N ASP A 1099 53.37 -49.13 24.13
CA ASP A 1099 52.59 -48.93 25.37
C ASP A 1099 52.12 -47.49 25.56
N LYS A 1100 52.99 -46.51 25.28
CA LYS A 1100 52.70 -45.07 25.40
C LYS A 1100 53.46 -44.25 24.36
N ASN A 1101 52.74 -43.49 23.54
CA ASN A 1101 53.28 -42.38 22.75
C ASN A 1101 52.91 -41.05 23.40
N THR A 1102 53.90 -40.23 23.73
CA THR A 1102 53.69 -38.85 24.19
C THR A 1102 53.75 -37.92 22.98
N ILE A 1103 52.67 -37.17 22.75
CA ILE A 1103 52.56 -36.18 21.67
C ILE A 1103 52.61 -34.79 22.31
N HIS A 1104 53.58 -33.99 21.90
CA HIS A 1104 53.71 -32.59 22.32
C HIS A 1104 52.91 -31.71 21.37
N ILE A 1105 51.95 -30.95 21.89
CA ILE A 1105 51.14 -30.03 21.11
C ILE A 1105 51.58 -28.62 21.46
N ARG A 1106 52.18 -27.92 20.51
CA ARG A 1106 52.58 -26.52 20.69
C ARG A 1106 51.55 -25.60 20.05
N PHE A 1107 51.08 -24.62 20.80
CA PHE A 1107 50.29 -23.50 20.30
C PHE A 1107 51.17 -22.26 20.28
N ALA A 1108 51.19 -21.54 19.17
CA ALA A 1108 51.95 -20.29 19.01
C ALA A 1108 51.05 -19.22 18.38
N GLY A 1109 50.77 -18.16 19.13
CA GLY A 1109 49.94 -17.03 18.71
C GLY A 1109 50.52 -15.70 19.16
N GLU A 1110 49.77 -14.61 19.02
CA GLU A 1110 50.23 -13.25 19.38
C GLU A 1110 50.60 -13.11 20.87
N ASP A 1111 49.90 -13.83 21.76
CA ASP A 1111 50.12 -13.80 23.21
C ASP A 1111 51.31 -14.67 23.68
N GLY A 1112 52.03 -15.33 22.76
CA GLY A 1112 53.19 -16.17 23.05
C GLY A 1112 53.00 -17.64 22.67
N GLN A 1113 53.88 -18.51 23.19
CA GLN A 1113 53.87 -19.95 22.91
C GLN A 1113 53.51 -20.76 24.17
N SER A 1114 52.62 -21.74 24.02
CA SER A 1114 52.31 -22.73 25.05
C SER A 1114 52.55 -24.15 24.51
N ASN A 1115 52.95 -25.07 25.40
CA ASN A 1115 53.13 -26.48 25.04
C ASN A 1115 52.26 -27.32 25.97
N GLN A 1116 51.49 -28.23 25.39
CA GLN A 1116 50.66 -29.19 26.10
C GLN A 1116 51.07 -30.61 25.70
N LEU A 1117 50.69 -31.58 26.51
CA LEU A 1117 51.11 -32.97 26.38
C LEU A 1117 49.89 -33.89 26.40
N VAL A 1118 49.81 -34.79 25.43
CA VAL A 1118 48.82 -35.86 25.43
C VAL A 1118 49.51 -37.22 25.30
N GLU A 1119 49.01 -38.22 26.04
CA GLU A 1119 49.56 -39.59 26.00
C GLU A 1119 48.59 -40.53 25.25
N PHE A 1120 48.97 -40.91 24.03
CA PHE A 1120 48.25 -41.91 23.25
C PHE A 1120 48.80 -43.31 23.57
N THR A 1121 48.08 -44.10 24.38
CA THR A 1121 48.50 -45.47 24.75
C THR A 1121 48.28 -46.47 23.61
N GLN A 1122 48.89 -47.66 23.72
CA GLN A 1122 48.81 -48.72 22.72
C GLN A 1122 47.37 -49.00 22.24
N SER A 1123 47.22 -49.28 20.94
CA SER A 1123 45.97 -49.69 20.31
C SER A 1123 46.23 -50.85 19.31
N GLU A 1124 45.24 -51.70 19.02
CA GLU A 1124 45.39 -52.79 18.03
C GLU A 1124 45.29 -52.30 16.58
N GLY A 1125 44.80 -51.08 16.37
CA GLY A 1125 44.67 -50.41 15.07
C GLY A 1125 44.39 -48.92 15.26
N TYR A 1126 43.87 -48.26 14.23
CA TYR A 1126 43.44 -46.86 14.32
C TYR A 1126 42.25 -46.73 15.28
N GLU A 1127 42.38 -45.85 16.26
CA GLU A 1127 41.37 -45.58 17.29
C GLU A 1127 41.25 -44.08 17.51
N GLU A 1128 40.04 -43.62 17.83
CA GLU A 1128 39.76 -42.24 18.21
C GLU A 1128 39.92 -42.07 19.73
N ARG A 1129 40.64 -41.05 20.16
CA ARG A 1129 40.79 -40.71 21.58
C ARG A 1129 40.65 -39.22 21.83
N VAL A 1130 39.94 -38.91 22.90
CA VAL A 1130 39.70 -37.53 23.35
C VAL A 1130 40.65 -37.21 24.49
N PHE A 1131 41.29 -36.05 24.40
CA PHE A 1131 42.25 -35.53 25.36
C PHE A 1131 41.79 -34.16 25.87
N GLU A 1132 41.84 -33.97 27.18
CA GLU A 1132 41.61 -32.67 27.81
C GLU A 1132 42.85 -31.79 27.64
N LEU A 1133 42.63 -30.52 27.32
CA LEU A 1133 43.64 -29.49 27.13
C LEU A 1133 43.37 -28.29 28.06
N GLU A 1134 44.43 -27.59 28.44
CA GLU A 1134 44.28 -26.24 28.95
C GLU A 1134 43.69 -25.34 27.85
N ARG A 1135 42.74 -24.48 28.23
CA ARG A 1135 41.95 -23.68 27.28
C ARG A 1135 42.85 -22.82 26.39
N VAL A 1136 42.69 -22.95 25.07
CA VAL A 1136 43.39 -22.14 24.05
C VAL A 1136 42.38 -21.31 23.27
N THR A 1137 42.68 -20.03 23.04
CA THR A 1137 41.83 -19.07 22.32
C THR A 1137 42.59 -18.36 21.20
N GLY A 1138 41.85 -17.71 20.30
CA GLY A 1138 42.40 -16.91 19.20
C GLY A 1138 43.09 -17.72 18.11
N VAL A 1139 43.75 -17.03 17.17
CA VAL A 1139 44.48 -17.64 16.05
C VAL A 1139 45.83 -18.18 16.53
N GLN A 1140 46.05 -19.47 16.30
CA GLN A 1140 47.26 -20.18 16.72
C GLN A 1140 47.87 -20.96 15.56
N LYS A 1141 49.20 -21.06 15.57
CA LYS A 1141 49.92 -22.13 14.90
C LYS A 1141 50.00 -23.33 15.84
N VAL A 1142 49.43 -24.46 15.43
CA VAL A 1142 49.40 -25.72 16.17
C VAL A 1142 50.46 -26.65 15.61
N ILE A 1143 51.35 -27.17 16.46
CA ILE A 1143 52.40 -28.09 16.04
C ILE A 1143 52.34 -29.37 16.86
N PHE A 1144 52.16 -30.51 16.19
CA PHE A 1144 52.27 -31.83 16.81
C PHE A 1144 53.71 -32.33 16.69
N ILE A 1145 54.39 -32.46 17.81
CA ILE A 1145 55.82 -32.82 17.90
C ILE A 1145 55.96 -34.21 18.53
N PHE A 1146 56.63 -35.09 17.82
CA PHE A 1146 56.95 -36.47 18.20
C PHE A 1146 58.46 -36.58 18.46
N LEU A 1147 58.82 -36.80 19.72
CA LEU A 1147 60.21 -36.82 20.19
C LEU A 1147 60.87 -38.20 19.96
N PRO A 1148 62.20 -38.33 20.16
CA PRO A 1148 62.88 -39.61 19.99
C PRO A 1148 62.27 -40.72 20.86
N GLY A 1149 61.95 -41.85 20.25
CA GLY A 1149 61.27 -43.00 20.87
C GLY A 1149 59.80 -43.15 20.49
N SER A 1150 59.21 -42.18 19.79
CA SER A 1150 57.86 -42.29 19.25
C SER A 1150 57.76 -43.32 18.12
N GLN A 1151 56.60 -43.96 18.04
CA GLN A 1151 56.20 -44.81 16.91
C GLN A 1151 54.69 -44.69 16.77
N PHE A 1152 54.20 -43.83 15.87
CA PHE A 1152 52.78 -43.49 15.79
C PHE A 1152 52.30 -43.42 14.35
N ASP A 1153 51.06 -43.82 14.10
CA ASP A 1153 50.39 -43.58 12.82
C ASP A 1153 49.26 -42.59 13.05
N PHE A 1154 49.37 -41.41 12.46
CA PHE A 1154 48.45 -40.30 12.66
C PHE A 1154 47.51 -40.18 11.46
N ASN A 1155 46.21 -40.36 11.69
CA ASN A 1155 45.21 -40.25 10.65
C ASN A 1155 44.62 -38.84 10.58
N TRP A 1156 43.94 -38.39 11.63
CA TRP A 1156 43.34 -37.06 11.68
C TRP A 1156 43.19 -36.58 13.12
N PHE A 1157 43.00 -35.28 13.32
CA PHE A 1157 42.61 -34.70 14.60
C PHE A 1157 41.51 -33.65 14.43
N ARG A 1158 40.79 -33.32 15.51
CA ARG A 1158 39.95 -32.13 15.60
C ARG A 1158 39.99 -31.56 17.00
N PHE A 1159 39.82 -30.25 17.12
CA PHE A 1159 39.59 -29.63 18.42
C PHE A 1159 38.10 -29.54 18.71
N GLU A 1160 37.72 -29.62 19.98
CA GLU A 1160 36.33 -29.47 20.42
C GLU A 1160 36.23 -28.32 21.43
N LYS A 1161 35.08 -27.63 21.44
CA LYS A 1161 34.81 -26.49 22.33
C LYS A 1161 34.76 -26.94 23.79
#